data_AF-A0A1Y2BX10-F1
#
_entry.id   AF-A0A1Y2BX10-F1
#
_cell.length_a   1.000
_cell.length_b   1.000
_cell.length_c   1.000
_cell.angle_alpha   90.00
_cell.angle_beta   90.00
_cell.angle_gamma   90.00
#
_symmetry.space_group_name_H-M   'P 1'
#
loop_
_entity.id
_entity.type
_entity.pdbx_description
1 polymer ?
#
loop_
_entity_poly.entity_id
_entity_poly.type
_entity_poly.pdbx_seq_one_letter_code
_entity_poly.pdbx_strand_id
1 'polypeptide(L)'
;NQKFFVRHQINAPVKITTHCDSNRVGRQYPLEDVADIIAAFFPRALPVELGRCTLYEVVNGVETALEPDLDLSSLATGRTAKTALVIKSQTDMEVEEAAFNPPRIDTRQPFLQPKSKEIKYVGVLSLDPHADESLAKFMALAVLMEQDPAILAITNCIQKLEHSDEIPFVFVEGSSGTGKTQTALTVTRLLSQTAPVYYFLYKPPTKPVQAIYQNFRSITTFFRNCVKLDGAFYENNLSPSCNFLSTQDLHVFGFIYNVLLSCGTSNLFATTEISATVETFSGFTLRKFLEHYISKFGRPTFIIDECNIGSTDEEHQMFRFVRNTFRCMGLALVLLGTDSRLVEVTDTIGNSSRTGGFADSWCFVFNQLPHLWVPSIILPANMPSGIKNIILHSRPWFAETAAKYWNSTMNPNLDGMISAVYAKIVEDKKIFDYDFGKLGQIRLFLDSSYVGSEHSGLIHRHFAQENGLPNFLLSSSIKVVSESAEDWIPVTVFPPVETDPLLYLSLTGSLNNPAFVSQNKSVPYHWFWNQAINLPSNRQYNLQYENAAQAGNDGNQLETLLVTCVCVASHFHGVQGILLMPFLKELVFHLQIKLTHTATEVHDYQSLLAPIKSVRIPFLSCPGWKWPDFVYNSGLFGTPRRTMNKEKFDLFAYDGVLSGECKYYLSDIPHNVMVGILNRTPPESKLHIVLVRSLQSEYF
;
A
#
# COMPACT_ATOMS: atom_id res chain seq x y z
N ASN A 1 -26.10 3.73 8.46
CA ASN A 1 -27.25 2.93 8.96
C ASN A 1 -27.25 2.81 10.49
N GLN A 2 -27.90 3.73 11.20
CA GLN A 2 -28.17 3.60 12.65
C GLN A 2 -29.36 2.64 12.89
N LYS A 3 -29.44 2.07 14.10
CA LYS A 3 -30.30 0.92 14.44
C LYS A 3 -31.35 1.31 15.49
N PHE A 4 -32.58 0.81 15.37
CA PHE A 4 -33.61 0.82 16.43
C PHE A 4 -34.35 -0.52 16.51
N PHE A 5 -35.17 -0.71 17.56
CA PHE A 5 -35.23 -1.99 18.29
C PHE A 5 -36.65 -2.46 18.71
N VAL A 6 -36.98 -3.75 18.51
CA VAL A 6 -38.30 -4.37 18.80
C VAL A 6 -38.16 -5.59 19.76
N ARG A 7 -39.03 -5.79 20.76
CA ARG A 7 -38.84 -6.89 21.75
C ARG A 7 -39.74 -8.10 21.48
N HIS A 8 -39.17 -9.26 21.18
CA HIS A 8 -39.91 -10.54 21.16
C HIS A 8 -40.22 -11.02 22.59
N GLN A 9 -41.43 -11.56 22.83
CA GLN A 9 -41.86 -12.00 24.16
C GLN A 9 -41.72 -13.51 24.45
N ILE A 10 -41.58 -14.38 23.42
CA ILE A 10 -41.43 -15.83 23.62
C ILE A 10 -40.61 -16.49 22.49
N ASN A 11 -39.88 -17.55 22.83
CA ASN A 11 -38.96 -18.29 21.93
C ASN A 11 -39.69 -19.33 21.07
N ALA A 12 -39.98 -19.00 19.81
CA ALA A 12 -40.27 -19.98 18.76
C ALA A 12 -39.80 -19.45 17.39
N PRO A 13 -39.17 -20.27 16.53
CA PRO A 13 -38.84 -19.84 15.18
C PRO A 13 -40.10 -19.82 14.30
N VAL A 14 -40.44 -18.67 13.75
CA VAL A 14 -41.55 -18.51 12.79
C VAL A 14 -40.98 -18.35 11.38
N LYS A 15 -41.57 -19.07 10.42
CA LYS A 15 -41.17 -19.06 9.01
C LYS A 15 -41.68 -17.79 8.33
N ILE A 16 -40.78 -16.94 7.84
CA ILE A 16 -41.14 -15.79 6.99
C ILE A 16 -41.42 -16.29 5.57
N THR A 17 -42.50 -15.79 4.96
CA THR A 17 -42.83 -16.06 3.55
C THR A 17 -43.03 -14.71 2.88
N THR A 18 -42.30 -14.43 1.80
CA THR A 18 -42.46 -13.20 1.03
C THR A 18 -43.70 -13.27 0.13
N HIS A 19 -44.37 -12.14 -0.09
CA HIS A 19 -45.49 -12.07 -1.01
C HIS A 19 -44.99 -12.23 -2.44
N CYS A 20 -45.54 -13.21 -3.16
CA CYS A 20 -45.34 -13.37 -4.60
C CYS A 20 -46.43 -12.59 -5.33
N ASP A 21 -46.07 -11.61 -6.17
CA ASP A 21 -47.01 -11.01 -7.11
C ASP A 21 -47.29 -12.02 -8.24
N SER A 22 -48.51 -12.54 -8.27
CA SER A 22 -48.92 -13.63 -9.16
C SER A 22 -48.98 -13.25 -10.65
N ASN A 23 -48.70 -11.99 -11.01
CA ASN A 23 -48.82 -11.48 -12.39
C ASN A 23 -47.48 -11.31 -13.15
N ARG A 24 -46.33 -11.73 -12.60
CA ARG A 24 -45.05 -11.78 -13.34
C ARG A 24 -44.36 -13.13 -13.23
N VAL A 25 -44.22 -13.79 -14.37
CA VAL A 25 -43.72 -15.17 -14.48
C VAL A 25 -42.21 -15.27 -14.18
N GLY A 26 -41.85 -16.14 -13.23
CA GLY A 26 -40.67 -16.99 -13.41
C GLY A 26 -39.32 -16.54 -12.85
N ARG A 27 -39.24 -15.64 -11.86
CA ARG A 27 -38.00 -15.44 -11.09
C ARG A 27 -38.26 -15.38 -9.59
N GLN A 28 -37.64 -16.30 -8.84
CA GLN A 28 -37.41 -16.11 -7.41
C GLN A 28 -36.27 -15.09 -7.27
N TYR A 29 -36.55 -13.95 -6.66
CA TYR A 29 -35.53 -12.97 -6.32
C TYR A 29 -34.82 -13.39 -5.02
N PRO A 30 -33.48 -13.37 -4.96
CA PRO A 30 -32.76 -13.53 -3.69
C PRO A 30 -33.08 -12.36 -2.74
N LEU A 31 -32.81 -12.56 -1.45
CA LEU A 31 -33.18 -11.64 -0.36
C LEU A 31 -32.52 -10.24 -0.43
N GLU A 32 -31.62 -10.04 -1.38
CA GLU A 32 -30.89 -8.80 -1.66
C GLU A 32 -31.66 -7.82 -2.58
N ASP A 33 -32.68 -8.29 -3.31
CA ASP A 33 -33.43 -7.51 -4.31
C ASP A 33 -34.74 -6.88 -3.78
N VAL A 34 -35.11 -7.10 -2.51
CA VAL A 34 -36.36 -6.56 -1.91
C VAL A 34 -36.02 -5.64 -0.73
N ALA A 35 -35.95 -4.34 -1.01
CA ALA A 35 -35.57 -3.32 -0.04
C ALA A 35 -36.77 -2.83 0.80
N ASP A 36 -37.12 -3.56 1.86
CA ASP A 36 -37.94 -3.07 2.97
C ASP A 36 -37.34 -3.53 4.33
N ILE A 37 -37.12 -2.59 5.25
CA ILE A 37 -36.26 -2.77 6.45
C ILE A 37 -37.08 -3.06 7.71
N ILE A 38 -36.73 -4.12 8.47
CA ILE A 38 -37.24 -4.40 9.83
C ILE A 38 -36.13 -5.05 10.70
N ALA A 39 -35.99 -4.71 12.01
CA ALA A 39 -34.97 -5.33 12.87
C ALA A 39 -35.21 -5.40 14.41
N ALA A 40 -34.48 -6.39 15.00
CA ALA A 40 -33.93 -6.51 16.39
C ALA A 40 -34.96 -6.82 17.53
N PHE A 41 -34.69 -6.87 18.86
CA PHE A 41 -33.53 -6.68 19.77
C PHE A 41 -33.66 -7.36 21.19
N PHE A 42 -32.92 -6.91 22.24
CA PHE A 42 -32.62 -7.57 23.54
C PHE A 42 -32.72 -6.63 24.81
N PRO A 43 -32.57 -7.11 26.08
CA PRO A 43 -33.15 -6.45 27.27
C PRO A 43 -32.21 -5.60 28.17
N ARG A 44 -32.77 -4.50 28.74
CA ARG A 44 -32.40 -3.71 29.95
C ARG A 44 -32.44 -2.18 29.69
N ALA A 45 -33.65 -1.60 29.64
CA ALA A 45 -33.89 -0.16 29.72
C ALA A 45 -35.13 0.12 30.59
N LEU A 46 -35.22 1.28 31.25
CA LEU A 46 -36.30 1.63 32.18
C LEU A 46 -37.44 2.41 31.48
N PRO A 47 -38.71 2.34 31.95
CA PRO A 47 -39.87 2.72 31.13
C PRO A 47 -40.12 4.22 30.90
N VAL A 48 -39.41 5.12 31.60
CA VAL A 48 -39.77 6.56 31.66
C VAL A 48 -39.39 7.34 30.40
N GLU A 49 -38.48 6.83 29.57
CA GLU A 49 -37.98 7.54 28.38
C GLU A 49 -38.84 7.34 27.11
N LEU A 50 -39.89 6.51 27.17
CA LEU A 50 -40.75 6.20 26.01
C LEU A 50 -41.88 7.23 25.75
N GLY A 51 -42.17 8.12 26.69
CA GLY A 51 -43.31 9.06 26.62
C GLY A 51 -43.04 10.38 25.86
N ARG A 52 -42.21 10.37 24.81
CA ARG A 52 -41.81 11.58 24.05
C ARG A 52 -41.86 11.44 22.52
N CYS A 53 -42.59 10.45 22.01
CA CYS A 53 -42.72 10.21 20.57
C CYS A 53 -44.20 10.25 20.16
N THR A 54 -44.63 11.36 19.56
CA THR A 54 -45.93 11.47 18.87
C THR A 54 -45.82 10.96 17.44
N LEU A 55 -46.96 10.51 16.89
CA LEU A 55 -47.03 9.78 15.63
C LEU A 55 -47.97 10.50 14.67
N TYR A 56 -47.46 10.82 13.47
CA TYR A 56 -48.20 11.53 12.43
C TYR A 56 -48.51 10.64 11.23
N GLU A 57 -49.72 10.75 10.70
CA GLU A 57 -50.17 10.04 9.50
C GLU A 57 -49.80 10.80 8.21
N VAL A 58 -49.50 10.05 7.14
CA VAL A 58 -49.51 10.56 5.76
C VAL A 58 -50.78 10.06 5.06
N VAL A 59 -51.77 10.93 4.93
CA VAL A 59 -53.12 10.57 4.40
C VAL A 59 -53.14 10.56 2.88
N ASN A 60 -53.67 9.47 2.30
CA ASN A 60 -54.42 9.52 1.04
C ASN A 60 -55.31 8.26 0.90
N GLY A 61 -56.63 8.43 1.08
CA GLY A 61 -57.63 7.35 0.97
C GLY A 61 -58.23 6.91 2.31
N VAL A 62 -59.34 7.54 2.69
CA VAL A 62 -60.15 7.30 3.90
C VAL A 62 -60.91 5.96 3.72
N GLU A 63 -61.12 5.07 4.70
CA GLU A 63 -61.86 5.27 5.97
C GLU A 63 -61.27 4.55 7.21
N THR A 64 -61.36 5.22 8.36
CA THR A 64 -60.86 4.80 9.70
C THR A 64 -59.36 4.59 9.82
N ALA A 65 -58.60 5.67 9.59
CA ALA A 65 -57.24 5.80 10.09
C ALA A 65 -57.20 5.96 11.63
N LEU A 66 -56.01 5.87 12.21
CA LEU A 66 -55.77 6.24 13.61
C LEU A 66 -55.73 7.77 13.72
N GLU A 67 -56.36 8.35 14.74
CA GLU A 67 -56.27 9.79 15.01
C GLU A 67 -54.79 10.25 15.05
N PRO A 68 -54.43 11.36 14.38
CA PRO A 68 -53.11 11.97 14.53
C PRO A 68 -52.80 12.30 15.99
N ASP A 69 -51.52 12.30 16.36
CA ASP A 69 -51.06 12.61 17.72
C ASP A 69 -51.54 11.63 18.81
N LEU A 70 -51.85 10.39 18.44
CA LEU A 70 -52.08 9.32 19.39
C LEU A 70 -50.80 8.98 20.18
N ASP A 71 -50.83 9.15 21.50
CA ASP A 71 -49.72 8.77 22.38
C ASP A 71 -49.53 7.24 22.36
N LEU A 72 -48.28 6.80 22.12
CA LEU A 72 -47.89 5.39 22.04
C LEU A 72 -48.27 4.60 23.30
N SER A 73 -48.38 5.28 24.45
CA SER A 73 -48.81 4.71 25.72
C SER A 73 -50.26 4.18 25.72
N SER A 74 -51.10 4.67 24.80
CA SER A 74 -52.53 4.31 24.71
C SER A 74 -52.83 3.11 23.80
N LEU A 75 -51.82 2.54 23.12
CA LEU A 75 -51.98 1.41 22.20
C LEU A 75 -52.07 0.06 22.94
N ALA A 76 -53.27 -0.53 22.96
CA ALA A 76 -53.45 -1.91 23.41
C ALA A 76 -52.87 -2.91 22.39
N THR A 77 -52.19 -3.96 22.88
CA THR A 77 -51.60 -5.02 22.06
C THR A 77 -52.65 -5.72 21.18
N GLY A 78 -52.36 -5.87 19.89
CA GLY A 78 -53.17 -6.66 18.96
C GLY A 78 -53.83 -5.90 17.80
N ARG A 79 -53.42 -4.67 17.49
CA ARG A 79 -53.86 -3.94 16.28
C ARG A 79 -52.72 -3.78 15.27
N THR A 80 -53.07 -3.82 13.98
CA THR A 80 -52.16 -3.67 12.85
C THR A 80 -52.52 -2.41 12.07
N ALA A 81 -51.55 -1.52 11.83
CA ALA A 81 -51.75 -0.37 10.95
C ALA A 81 -51.79 -0.83 9.48
N LYS A 82 -52.64 -0.20 8.65
CA LYS A 82 -52.75 -0.50 7.20
C LYS A 82 -51.77 0.30 6.33
N THR A 83 -51.09 1.29 6.92
CA THR A 83 -50.16 2.23 6.27
C THR A 83 -48.89 2.39 7.11
N ALA A 84 -47.83 2.94 6.49
CA ALA A 84 -46.56 3.17 7.17
C ALA A 84 -46.67 4.27 8.24
N LEU A 85 -46.12 4.01 9.42
CA LEU A 85 -46.08 4.93 10.56
C LEU A 85 -44.81 5.79 10.50
N VAL A 86 -44.93 7.11 10.62
CA VAL A 86 -43.78 8.03 10.70
C VAL A 86 -43.70 8.61 12.11
N ILE A 87 -42.56 8.38 12.77
CA ILE A 87 -42.25 8.92 14.11
C ILE A 87 -41.18 9.99 13.94
N LYS A 88 -41.39 11.18 14.52
CA LYS A 88 -40.44 12.30 14.51
C LYS A 88 -39.97 12.63 15.93
N SER A 89 -38.74 13.14 16.05
CA SER A 89 -38.21 13.66 17.31
C SER A 89 -38.75 15.08 17.57
N GLN A 90 -39.11 15.38 18.82
CA GLN A 90 -39.48 16.75 19.22
C GLN A 90 -38.33 17.77 19.14
N THR A 91 -37.08 17.33 18.99
CA THR A 91 -35.92 18.24 18.86
C THR A 91 -35.86 19.01 17.55
N ASP A 92 -36.64 18.62 16.54
CA ASP A 92 -36.62 19.22 15.20
C ASP A 92 -37.71 20.30 15.02
N MET A 93 -38.37 20.72 16.11
CA MET A 93 -39.27 21.89 16.10
C MET A 93 -38.90 22.87 17.22
N GLU A 94 -38.90 24.16 16.87
CA GLU A 94 -38.65 25.34 17.70
C GLU A 94 -37.18 25.66 18.07
N VAL A 95 -36.56 26.54 17.26
CA VAL A 95 -35.64 27.57 17.73
C VAL A 95 -36.04 28.89 17.07
N GLU A 96 -36.54 29.85 17.87
CA GLU A 96 -36.81 31.22 17.43
C GLU A 96 -35.52 32.02 17.16
N GLU A 97 -35.62 33.08 16.37
CA GLU A 97 -34.48 33.94 16.01
C GLU A 97 -33.87 34.66 17.23
N ALA A 98 -32.60 34.40 17.52
CA ALA A 98 -31.76 35.25 18.37
C ALA A 98 -30.45 35.61 17.64
N ALA A 99 -30.20 36.91 17.48
CA ALA A 99 -29.22 37.42 16.53
C ALA A 99 -27.76 37.26 16.99
N PHE A 100 -26.92 36.69 16.12
CA PHE A 100 -25.47 36.90 16.13
C PHE A 100 -24.99 37.04 14.67
N ASN A 101 -24.51 38.23 14.28
CA ASN A 101 -24.08 38.53 12.91
C ASN A 101 -22.55 38.32 12.76
N PRO A 102 -22.09 37.28 12.03
CA PRO A 102 -20.78 37.32 11.39
C PRO A 102 -20.82 38.25 10.15
N PRO A 103 -19.67 38.67 9.59
CA PRO A 103 -19.63 39.68 8.53
C PRO A 103 -20.35 39.23 7.24
N ARG A 104 -21.38 39.98 6.83
CA ARG A 104 -22.06 39.75 5.55
C ARG A 104 -21.13 40.10 4.39
N ILE A 105 -20.88 39.12 3.52
CA ILE A 105 -20.28 39.33 2.20
C ILE A 105 -21.28 40.12 1.35
N ASP A 106 -20.85 41.27 0.82
CA ASP A 106 -21.67 42.07 -0.11
C ASP A 106 -21.66 41.43 -1.50
N THR A 107 -22.82 40.93 -1.94
CA THR A 107 -23.02 40.27 -3.23
C THR A 107 -23.46 41.25 -4.35
N ARG A 108 -23.38 42.57 -4.12
CA ARG A 108 -23.91 43.59 -5.05
C ARG A 108 -22.92 44.16 -6.08
N GLN A 109 -21.83 43.47 -6.39
CA GLN A 109 -21.05 43.76 -7.62
C GLN A 109 -21.41 42.77 -8.74
N PRO A 110 -21.78 43.26 -9.94
CA PRO A 110 -22.26 42.41 -11.02
C PRO A 110 -21.09 41.68 -11.69
N PHE A 111 -20.80 40.46 -11.23
CA PHE A 111 -20.04 39.50 -12.02
C PHE A 111 -20.82 39.18 -13.29
N LEU A 112 -20.13 39.26 -14.44
CA LEU A 112 -20.67 38.89 -15.74
C LEU A 112 -21.12 37.43 -15.74
N GLN A 113 -22.42 37.18 -15.62
CA GLN A 113 -23.00 35.84 -15.71
C GLN A 113 -22.94 35.35 -17.17
N PRO A 114 -22.25 34.24 -17.47
CA PRO A 114 -22.61 33.41 -18.61
C PRO A 114 -24.03 32.85 -18.37
N LYS A 115 -24.78 32.55 -19.43
CA LYS A 115 -26.15 32.02 -19.30
C LYS A 115 -26.15 30.63 -18.63
N SER A 116 -26.27 30.61 -17.31
CA SER A 116 -26.32 29.37 -16.51
C SER A 116 -27.68 28.69 -16.63
N LYS A 117 -27.69 27.41 -17.03
CA LYS A 117 -28.76 26.50 -16.60
C LYS A 117 -28.62 26.25 -15.10
N GLU A 118 -29.74 26.01 -14.42
CA GLU A 118 -29.74 25.66 -12.99
C GLU A 118 -28.93 24.38 -12.74
N ILE A 119 -27.87 24.49 -11.95
CA ILE A 119 -27.20 23.32 -11.34
C ILE A 119 -27.99 22.95 -10.09
N LYS A 120 -28.77 21.86 -10.16
CA LYS A 120 -29.50 21.34 -8.99
C LYS A 120 -28.56 20.54 -8.09
N TYR A 121 -28.18 21.14 -6.97
CA TYR A 121 -27.55 20.44 -5.86
C TYR A 121 -28.60 19.61 -5.11
N VAL A 122 -28.39 18.30 -5.00
CA VAL A 122 -29.17 17.41 -4.14
C VAL A 122 -28.17 16.64 -3.27
N GLY A 123 -28.00 17.09 -2.03
CA GLY A 123 -27.17 16.40 -1.04
C GLY A 123 -28.03 15.49 -0.16
N VAL A 124 -27.68 14.20 -0.11
CA VAL A 124 -28.21 13.25 0.89
C VAL A 124 -27.01 12.54 1.53
N LEU A 125 -26.97 12.50 2.86
CA LEU A 125 -25.91 11.84 3.62
C LEU A 125 -26.08 10.31 3.57
N SER A 126 -25.25 9.62 2.79
CA SER A 126 -25.11 8.16 2.85
C SER A 126 -23.90 7.78 3.72
N LEU A 127 -24.12 7.69 5.03
CA LEU A 127 -23.08 7.46 6.04
C LEU A 127 -22.69 5.98 6.19
N ASP A 128 -21.46 5.63 5.81
CA ASP A 128 -20.76 4.43 6.29
C ASP A 128 -19.92 4.79 7.54
N PRO A 129 -20.33 4.36 8.75
CA PRO A 129 -19.66 4.74 10.00
C PRO A 129 -18.19 4.32 10.08
N HIS A 130 -17.77 3.32 9.31
CA HIS A 130 -16.39 2.84 9.32
C HIS A 130 -15.44 3.70 8.47
N ALA A 131 -15.97 4.49 7.54
CA ALA A 131 -15.18 5.43 6.75
C ALA A 131 -14.72 6.60 7.64
N ASP A 132 -15.67 7.26 8.34
CA ASP A 132 -15.39 8.39 9.23
C ASP A 132 -14.41 8.03 10.37
N GLU A 133 -14.56 6.84 10.98
CA GLU A 133 -13.67 6.38 12.03
C GLU A 133 -12.20 6.26 11.55
N SER A 134 -12.00 5.86 10.28
CA SER A 134 -10.67 5.79 9.70
C SER A 134 -10.10 7.17 9.39
N LEU A 135 -10.90 8.11 8.88
CA LEU A 135 -10.47 9.49 8.66
C LEU A 135 -10.10 10.19 9.97
N ALA A 136 -10.89 10.01 11.03
CA ALA A 136 -10.60 10.52 12.36
C ALA A 136 -9.25 10.01 12.91
N LYS A 137 -8.93 8.72 12.69
CA LYS A 137 -7.62 8.15 13.07
C LYS A 137 -6.47 8.80 12.30
N PHE A 138 -6.59 8.97 10.98
CA PHE A 138 -5.58 9.65 10.18
C PHE A 138 -5.43 11.15 10.54
N MET A 139 -6.51 11.83 10.96
CA MET A 139 -6.43 13.22 11.42
C MET A 139 -5.80 13.36 12.81
N ALA A 140 -6.07 12.41 13.72
CA ALA A 140 -5.37 12.34 15.01
C ALA A 140 -3.87 12.03 14.82
N LEU A 141 -3.53 11.11 13.91
CA LEU A 141 -2.15 10.86 13.47
C LEU A 141 -1.49 12.12 12.92
N ALA A 142 -2.18 12.85 12.04
CA ALA A 142 -1.65 14.05 11.41
C ALA A 142 -1.21 15.10 12.44
N VAL A 143 -2.03 15.38 13.46
CA VAL A 143 -1.68 16.29 14.57
C VAL A 143 -0.36 15.90 15.25
N LEU A 144 -0.14 14.60 15.43
CA LEU A 144 1.06 14.09 16.09
C LEU A 144 2.30 14.16 15.19
N MET A 145 2.12 14.16 13.86
CA MET A 145 3.18 14.17 12.86
C MET A 145 3.52 15.57 12.30
N GLU A 146 2.86 16.63 12.78
CA GLU A 146 3.04 18.01 12.27
C GLU A 146 4.49 18.53 12.34
N GLN A 147 5.34 17.94 13.19
CA GLN A 147 6.74 18.31 13.41
C GLN A 147 7.75 17.32 12.80
N ASP A 148 7.30 16.31 12.04
CA ASP A 148 8.20 15.35 11.42
C ASP A 148 9.04 16.02 10.29
N PRO A 149 10.37 15.81 10.24
CA PRO A 149 11.23 16.45 9.25
C PRO A 149 10.85 16.18 7.79
N ALA A 150 10.34 14.99 7.45
CA ALA A 150 9.92 14.66 6.08
C ALA A 150 8.62 15.38 5.71
N ILE A 151 7.66 15.43 6.64
CA ILE A 151 6.42 16.23 6.50
C ILE A 151 6.78 17.70 6.27
N LEU A 152 7.62 18.27 7.13
CA LEU A 152 8.04 19.67 7.03
C LEU A 152 8.82 19.95 5.73
N ALA A 153 9.65 19.02 5.24
CA ALA A 153 10.36 19.19 3.97
C ALA A 153 9.39 19.29 2.78
N ILE A 154 8.37 18.41 2.73
CA ILE A 154 7.33 18.44 1.69
C ILE A 154 6.49 19.72 1.79
N THR A 155 6.00 20.07 2.98
CA THR A 155 5.18 21.27 3.22
C THR A 155 5.93 22.55 2.85
N ASN A 156 7.18 22.71 3.29
CA ASN A 156 8.01 23.87 2.95
C ASN A 156 8.34 23.96 1.45
N CYS A 157 8.47 22.81 0.76
CA CYS A 157 8.64 22.78 -0.69
C CYS A 157 7.39 23.31 -1.39
N ILE A 158 6.21 22.81 -1.04
CA ILE A 158 4.94 23.25 -1.64
C ILE A 158 4.69 24.74 -1.38
N GLN A 159 4.92 25.25 -0.17
CA GLN A 159 4.78 26.67 0.14
C GLN A 159 5.72 27.56 -0.70
N LYS A 160 6.97 27.13 -0.95
CA LYS A 160 7.87 27.85 -1.86
C LYS A 160 7.35 27.88 -3.30
N LEU A 161 6.66 26.83 -3.75
CA LEU A 161 6.05 26.75 -5.07
C LEU A 161 4.84 27.68 -5.23
N GLU A 162 4.24 28.18 -4.14
CA GLU A 162 3.16 29.19 -4.21
C GLU A 162 3.64 30.53 -4.79
N HIS A 163 4.94 30.83 -4.66
CA HIS A 163 5.55 32.09 -5.09
C HIS A 163 6.35 32.00 -6.39
N SER A 164 6.36 30.84 -7.07
CA SER A 164 7.10 30.64 -8.32
C SER A 164 6.23 30.89 -9.56
N ASP A 165 6.82 31.46 -10.61
CA ASP A 165 6.19 31.61 -11.94
C ASP A 165 6.20 30.28 -12.72
N GLU A 166 7.25 29.47 -12.55
CA GLU A 166 7.30 28.09 -13.05
C GLU A 166 7.15 27.09 -11.90
N ILE A 167 6.17 26.20 -12.03
CA ILE A 167 5.74 25.30 -10.96
C ILE A 167 6.09 23.85 -11.38
N PRO A 168 7.24 23.31 -10.92
CA PRO A 168 7.41 21.88 -10.84
C PRO A 168 6.30 21.28 -9.99
N PHE A 169 5.78 20.14 -10.42
CA PHE A 169 4.89 19.35 -9.57
C PHE A 169 5.73 18.58 -8.54
N VAL A 170 5.09 18.17 -7.45
CA VAL A 170 5.70 17.32 -6.43
C VAL A 170 5.28 15.88 -6.68
N PHE A 171 6.23 14.96 -6.70
CA PHE A 171 5.98 13.51 -6.73
C PHE A 171 6.47 12.90 -5.42
N VAL A 172 5.56 12.35 -4.63
CA VAL A 172 5.88 11.63 -3.40
C VAL A 172 5.94 10.15 -3.74
N GLU A 173 7.17 9.65 -3.86
CA GLU A 173 7.48 8.24 -4.00
C GLU A 173 7.43 7.58 -2.63
N GLY A 174 6.95 6.35 -2.60
CA GLY A 174 7.27 5.41 -1.54
C GLY A 174 6.53 4.11 -1.75
N SER A 175 7.06 3.03 -1.19
CA SER A 175 6.45 1.71 -1.34
C SER A 175 5.10 1.55 -0.61
N SER A 176 4.46 0.38 -0.68
CA SER A 176 3.23 0.11 0.06
C SER A 176 3.49 0.00 1.56
N GLY A 177 2.67 0.69 2.36
CA GLY A 177 2.73 0.61 3.82
C GLY A 177 3.83 1.44 4.49
N THR A 178 4.60 2.24 3.73
CA THR A 178 5.60 3.21 4.23
C THR A 178 5.00 4.50 4.77
N GLY A 179 3.71 4.75 4.53
CA GLY A 179 3.03 5.94 5.05
C GLY A 179 2.78 7.07 4.04
N LYS A 180 2.57 6.78 2.75
CA LYS A 180 2.10 7.80 1.78
C LYS A 180 0.80 8.49 2.20
N THR A 181 -0.23 7.73 2.58
CA THR A 181 -1.54 8.30 2.95
C THR A 181 -1.50 9.11 4.25
N GLN A 182 -0.74 8.69 5.27
CA GLN A 182 -0.49 9.53 6.46
C GLN A 182 0.25 10.81 6.08
N THR A 183 1.21 10.74 5.16
CA THR A 183 1.95 11.91 4.64
C THR A 183 1.01 12.87 3.92
N ALA A 184 0.22 12.37 2.97
CA ALA A 184 -0.73 13.18 2.21
C ALA A 184 -1.75 13.88 3.11
N LEU A 185 -2.35 13.17 4.08
CA LEU A 185 -3.34 13.76 4.98
C LEU A 185 -2.71 14.73 6.00
N THR A 186 -1.47 14.49 6.44
CA THR A 186 -0.72 15.43 7.30
C THR A 186 -0.35 16.70 6.54
N VAL A 187 0.19 16.57 5.33
CA VAL A 187 0.50 17.70 4.44
C VAL A 187 -0.76 18.48 4.08
N THR A 188 -1.87 17.79 3.77
CA THR A 188 -3.18 18.44 3.52
C THR A 188 -3.61 19.25 4.73
N ARG A 189 -3.57 18.67 5.93
CA ARG A 189 -3.93 19.33 7.18
C ARG A 189 -3.08 20.57 7.45
N LEU A 190 -1.75 20.48 7.32
CA LEU A 190 -0.84 21.59 7.56
C LEU A 190 -1.07 22.74 6.56
N LEU A 191 -1.04 22.44 5.27
CA LEU A 191 -1.23 23.44 4.22
C LEU A 191 -2.62 24.09 4.24
N SER A 192 -3.68 23.35 4.64
CA SER A 192 -5.05 23.88 4.73
C SER A 192 -5.24 25.01 5.76
N GLN A 193 -4.24 25.25 6.60
CA GLN A 193 -4.21 26.37 7.56
C GLN A 193 -3.80 27.70 6.89
N THR A 194 -3.09 27.63 5.75
CA THR A 194 -2.51 28.81 5.08
C THR A 194 -2.99 29.00 3.64
N ALA A 195 -3.34 27.92 2.94
CA ALA A 195 -3.76 27.94 1.54
C ALA A 195 -4.87 26.89 1.27
N PRO A 196 -5.56 26.93 0.12
CA PRO A 196 -6.59 25.94 -0.21
C PRO A 196 -5.97 24.61 -0.63
N VAL A 197 -6.44 23.49 -0.08
CA VAL A 197 -5.87 22.16 -0.35
C VAL A 197 -6.95 21.09 -0.52
N TYR A 198 -6.88 20.37 -1.63
CA TYR A 198 -7.85 19.34 -2.00
C TYR A 198 -7.16 17.99 -2.19
N TYR A 199 -7.68 16.96 -1.50
CA TYR A 199 -7.17 15.60 -1.55
C TYR A 199 -8.20 14.66 -2.21
N PHE A 200 -7.77 13.86 -3.17
CA PHE A 200 -8.56 12.75 -3.73
C PHE A 200 -7.65 11.66 -4.31
N LEU A 201 -8.23 10.59 -4.83
CA LEU A 201 -7.47 9.46 -5.39
C LEU A 201 -7.43 9.52 -6.92
N TYR A 202 -6.42 8.94 -7.54
CA TYR A 202 -6.34 8.86 -9.00
C TYR A 202 -7.44 7.97 -9.60
N LYS A 203 -7.85 6.93 -8.87
CA LYS A 203 -8.88 5.95 -9.27
C LYS A 203 -9.91 5.71 -8.16
N PRO A 204 -11.21 5.53 -8.49
CA PRO A 204 -12.23 5.19 -7.52
C PRO A 204 -11.88 3.91 -6.73
N PRO A 205 -12.10 3.90 -5.41
CA PRO A 205 -11.75 2.77 -4.55
C PRO A 205 -12.62 1.53 -4.85
N THR A 206 -12.03 0.49 -5.43
CA THR A 206 -12.64 -0.83 -5.66
C THR A 206 -12.30 -1.80 -4.53
N LYS A 207 -13.27 -2.58 -4.03
CA LYS A 207 -13.01 -3.52 -2.91
C LYS A 207 -12.07 -4.68 -3.37
N PRO A 208 -11.13 -5.14 -2.52
CA PRO A 208 -10.80 -4.66 -1.18
C PRO A 208 -9.76 -3.51 -1.21
N VAL A 209 -10.03 -2.46 -0.44
CA VAL A 209 -9.16 -1.28 -0.26
C VAL A 209 -9.24 -0.80 1.19
N GLN A 210 -8.26 0.00 1.61
CA GLN A 210 -8.25 0.62 2.94
C GLN A 210 -9.51 1.48 3.14
N ALA A 211 -10.09 1.43 4.35
CA ALA A 211 -11.34 2.14 4.68
C ALA A 211 -11.24 3.66 4.46
N ILE A 212 -10.06 4.24 4.72
CA ILE A 212 -9.78 5.68 4.53
C ILE A 212 -10.13 6.19 3.13
N TYR A 213 -9.93 5.36 2.11
CA TYR A 213 -10.20 5.72 0.71
C TYR A 213 -11.69 5.84 0.39
N GLN A 214 -12.59 5.23 1.18
CA GLN A 214 -14.03 5.35 0.95
C GLN A 214 -14.53 6.78 1.23
N ASN A 215 -13.93 7.50 2.18
CA ASN A 215 -14.26 8.92 2.45
C ASN A 215 -14.11 9.81 1.21
N PHE A 216 -13.15 9.48 0.34
CA PHE A 216 -12.83 10.27 -0.86
C PHE A 216 -13.47 9.72 -2.13
N ARG A 217 -14.33 8.70 -2.03
CA ARG A 217 -14.93 8.00 -3.18
C ARG A 217 -15.77 8.92 -4.06
N SER A 218 -16.54 9.84 -3.47
CA SER A 218 -17.44 10.72 -4.23
C SER A 218 -16.64 11.68 -5.13
N ILE A 219 -15.77 12.51 -4.55
CA ILE A 219 -14.89 13.42 -5.30
C ILE A 219 -14.00 12.68 -6.31
N THR A 220 -13.48 11.50 -5.93
CA THR A 220 -12.67 10.66 -6.82
C THR A 220 -13.47 10.15 -8.03
N THR A 221 -14.72 9.72 -7.81
CA THR A 221 -15.60 9.25 -8.90
C THR A 221 -15.97 10.40 -9.83
N PHE A 222 -16.27 11.57 -9.26
CA PHE A 222 -16.54 12.78 -10.01
C PHE A 222 -15.35 13.22 -10.87
N PHE A 223 -14.15 13.29 -10.29
CA PHE A 223 -12.88 13.51 -11.00
C PHE A 223 -12.69 12.50 -12.14
N ARG A 224 -12.80 11.20 -11.83
CA ARG A 224 -12.58 10.11 -12.80
C ARG A 224 -13.56 10.17 -13.98
N ASN A 225 -14.80 10.56 -13.73
CA ASN A 225 -15.81 10.74 -14.78
C ASN A 225 -15.46 11.93 -15.69
N CYS A 226 -15.02 13.06 -15.13
CA CYS A 226 -14.56 14.21 -15.91
C CYS A 226 -13.35 13.84 -16.79
N VAL A 227 -12.35 13.13 -16.24
CA VAL A 227 -11.20 12.64 -17.03
C VAL A 227 -11.67 11.77 -18.19
N LYS A 228 -12.59 10.81 -17.97
CA LYS A 228 -13.12 9.94 -19.03
C LYS A 228 -13.88 10.68 -20.13
N LEU A 229 -14.59 11.77 -19.80
CA LEU A 229 -15.30 12.58 -20.79
C LEU A 229 -14.33 13.38 -21.68
N ASP A 230 -13.10 13.62 -21.22
CA ASP A 230 -12.01 14.22 -21.99
C ASP A 230 -11.13 13.17 -22.71
N GLY A 231 -11.62 11.92 -22.89
CA GLY A 231 -10.89 10.79 -23.48
C GLY A 231 -10.19 11.08 -24.81
N ALA A 232 -10.84 11.86 -25.68
CA ALA A 232 -10.32 12.27 -26.98
C ALA A 232 -8.98 13.05 -26.93
N PHE A 233 -8.55 13.53 -25.76
CA PHE A 233 -7.28 14.24 -25.57
C PHE A 233 -6.10 13.34 -25.18
N TYR A 234 -6.35 12.08 -24.81
CA TYR A 234 -5.28 11.13 -24.43
C TYR A 234 -5.42 9.75 -25.09
N GLU A 235 -6.56 9.39 -25.66
CA GLU A 235 -6.69 8.20 -26.50
C GLU A 235 -5.85 8.32 -27.78
N ASN A 236 -5.52 7.19 -28.42
CA ASN A 236 -4.77 7.12 -29.69
C ASN A 236 -3.35 7.72 -29.64
N ASN A 237 -2.60 7.49 -28.55
CA ASN A 237 -1.20 7.94 -28.40
C ASN A 237 -1.02 9.47 -28.36
N LEU A 238 -2.05 10.18 -27.92
CA LEU A 238 -1.98 11.62 -27.66
C LEU A 238 -1.32 11.90 -26.30
N SER A 239 -0.45 12.91 -26.26
CA SER A 239 0.17 13.42 -25.03
C SER A 239 0.24 14.95 -25.13
N PRO A 240 -0.91 15.63 -24.94
CA PRO A 240 -1.04 17.06 -25.24
C PRO A 240 -0.20 17.92 -24.31
N SER A 241 0.42 18.96 -24.88
CA SER A 241 1.27 19.90 -24.13
C SER A 241 0.43 20.85 -23.25
N CYS A 242 1.04 21.40 -22.20
CA CYS A 242 0.38 22.39 -21.34
C CYS A 242 -0.13 23.60 -22.15
N ASN A 243 0.63 24.08 -23.13
CA ASN A 243 0.24 25.18 -24.00
C ASN A 243 -1.03 24.85 -24.80
N PHE A 244 -1.10 23.65 -25.38
CA PHE A 244 -2.29 23.20 -26.12
C PHE A 244 -3.51 23.07 -25.20
N LEU A 245 -3.36 22.43 -24.04
CA LEU A 245 -4.45 22.23 -23.08
C LEU A 245 -5.00 23.55 -22.53
N SER A 246 -4.15 24.56 -22.34
CA SER A 246 -4.56 25.85 -21.77
C SER A 246 -5.62 26.61 -22.58
N THR A 247 -5.79 26.26 -23.86
CA THR A 247 -6.76 26.88 -24.79
C THR A 247 -7.97 25.99 -25.09
N GLN A 248 -8.09 24.81 -24.47
CA GLN A 248 -9.22 23.90 -24.67
C GLN A 248 -10.36 24.15 -23.67
N ASP A 249 -11.53 23.60 -24.00
CA ASP A 249 -12.67 23.48 -23.10
C ASP A 249 -12.72 22.02 -22.61
N LEU A 250 -12.52 21.78 -21.32
CA LEU A 250 -12.36 20.44 -20.73
C LEU A 250 -13.34 20.20 -19.59
N HIS A 251 -13.78 18.95 -19.42
CA HIS A 251 -14.55 18.54 -18.25
C HIS A 251 -13.68 18.58 -16.98
N VAL A 252 -12.39 18.27 -17.06
CA VAL A 252 -11.46 18.40 -15.92
C VAL A 252 -11.28 19.87 -15.48
N PHE A 253 -11.35 20.85 -16.39
CA PHE A 253 -11.40 22.27 -16.00
C PHE A 253 -12.71 22.61 -15.26
N GLY A 254 -13.82 22.02 -15.68
CA GLY A 254 -15.09 22.14 -14.96
C GLY A 254 -15.06 21.49 -13.57
N PHE A 255 -14.39 20.34 -13.43
CA PHE A 255 -14.11 19.72 -12.12
C PHE A 255 -13.34 20.68 -11.21
N ILE A 256 -12.21 21.24 -11.68
CA ILE A 256 -11.38 22.18 -10.90
C ILE A 256 -12.21 23.39 -10.45
N TYR A 257 -12.96 24.02 -11.36
CA TYR A 257 -13.83 25.15 -11.04
C TYR A 257 -14.88 24.80 -9.96
N ASN A 258 -15.58 23.66 -10.10
CA ASN A 258 -16.61 23.25 -9.15
C ASN A 258 -16.03 22.89 -7.77
N VAL A 259 -14.85 22.27 -7.70
CA VAL A 259 -14.19 21.96 -6.42
C VAL A 259 -13.78 23.25 -5.70
N LEU A 260 -13.14 24.19 -6.40
CA LEU A 260 -12.72 25.48 -5.83
C LEU A 260 -13.90 26.34 -5.36
N LEU A 261 -15.05 26.24 -6.04
CA LEU A 261 -16.27 26.94 -5.66
C LEU A 261 -17.00 26.29 -4.49
N SER A 262 -17.06 24.94 -4.45
CA SER A 262 -17.96 24.21 -3.54
C SER A 262 -17.29 23.72 -2.26
N CYS A 263 -15.97 23.49 -2.25
CA CYS A 263 -15.25 22.85 -1.14
C CYS A 263 -14.51 23.84 -0.22
N GLY A 264 -14.78 25.14 -0.33
CA GLY A 264 -14.10 26.16 0.48
C GLY A 264 -12.58 26.08 0.34
N THR A 265 -11.84 26.09 1.45
CA THR A 265 -10.38 25.92 1.48
C THR A 265 -9.92 24.46 1.60
N SER A 266 -10.79 23.49 1.91
CA SER A 266 -10.41 22.07 1.88
C SER A 266 -11.60 21.13 1.84
N ASN A 267 -11.45 20.02 1.11
CA ASN A 267 -12.43 18.95 1.06
C ASN A 267 -12.29 17.89 2.18
N LEU A 268 -11.34 18.03 3.12
CA LEU A 268 -11.19 17.09 4.25
C LEU A 268 -12.44 17.00 5.14
N PHE A 269 -13.29 18.03 5.13
CA PHE A 269 -14.55 18.12 5.88
C PHE A 269 -15.77 18.27 4.96
N ALA A 270 -15.63 18.03 3.65
CA ALA A 270 -16.73 18.17 2.70
C ALA A 270 -17.68 16.95 2.80
N THR A 271 -18.82 17.13 3.46
CA THR A 271 -19.80 16.09 3.79
C THR A 271 -20.80 15.76 2.66
N THR A 272 -20.54 16.21 1.43
CA THR A 272 -21.51 16.17 0.33
C THR A 272 -21.13 15.20 -0.78
N GLU A 273 -22.11 14.40 -1.24
CA GLU A 273 -22.00 13.72 -2.52
C GLU A 273 -21.89 14.76 -3.65
N ILE A 274 -20.78 14.74 -4.39
CA ILE A 274 -20.58 15.63 -5.54
C ILE A 274 -21.24 14.98 -6.76
N SER A 275 -22.57 15.10 -6.83
CA SER A 275 -23.36 14.76 -8.02
C SER A 275 -23.52 16.00 -8.89
N ALA A 276 -22.63 16.16 -9.86
CA ALA A 276 -22.71 17.22 -10.86
C ALA A 276 -22.43 16.66 -12.26
N THR A 277 -23.35 16.91 -13.20
CA THR A 277 -23.05 16.83 -14.64
C THR A 277 -22.27 18.09 -15.00
N VAL A 278 -20.96 17.97 -15.10
CA VAL A 278 -20.08 19.05 -15.57
C VAL A 278 -20.20 19.14 -17.09
N GLU A 279 -20.60 20.31 -17.60
CA GLU A 279 -20.34 20.70 -19.00
C GLU A 279 -18.86 21.11 -19.14
N THR A 280 -18.28 21.05 -20.34
CA THR A 280 -16.89 21.50 -20.56
C THR A 280 -16.72 22.96 -20.11
N PHE A 281 -15.57 23.26 -19.49
CA PHE A 281 -15.26 24.59 -19.02
C PHE A 281 -13.99 25.11 -19.68
N SER A 282 -14.00 26.38 -20.11
CA SER A 282 -12.89 26.94 -20.88
C SER A 282 -11.66 27.23 -20.04
N GLY A 283 -10.49 26.76 -20.49
CA GLY A 283 -9.21 27.02 -19.83
C GLY A 283 -8.89 28.51 -19.69
N PHE A 284 -9.30 29.33 -20.64
CA PHE A 284 -9.16 30.80 -20.57
C PHE A 284 -10.02 31.41 -19.45
N THR A 285 -11.27 30.95 -19.31
CA THR A 285 -12.17 31.38 -18.23
C THR A 285 -11.68 30.89 -16.88
N LEU A 286 -11.18 29.65 -16.81
CA LEU A 286 -10.61 29.09 -15.57
C LEU A 286 -9.37 29.85 -15.13
N ARG A 287 -8.46 30.19 -16.04
CA ARG A 287 -7.27 31.01 -15.71
C ARG A 287 -7.65 32.36 -15.11
N LYS A 288 -8.62 33.08 -15.67
CA LYS A 288 -9.12 34.35 -15.10
C LYS A 288 -9.78 34.18 -13.74
N PHE A 289 -10.53 33.10 -13.55
CA PHE A 289 -11.08 32.75 -12.24
C PHE A 289 -9.96 32.48 -11.23
N LEU A 290 -8.92 31.73 -11.62
CA LEU A 290 -7.76 31.42 -10.79
C LEU A 290 -6.94 32.66 -10.43
N GLU A 291 -6.72 33.60 -11.36
CA GLU A 291 -6.05 34.89 -11.06
C GLU A 291 -6.76 35.62 -9.90
N HIS A 292 -8.09 35.71 -9.94
CA HIS A 292 -8.86 36.31 -8.85
C HIS A 292 -8.82 35.45 -7.57
N TYR A 293 -9.05 34.15 -7.70
CA TYR A 293 -9.09 33.21 -6.57
C TYR A 293 -7.77 33.19 -5.79
N ILE A 294 -6.63 33.08 -6.50
CA ILE A 294 -5.28 33.05 -5.94
C ILE A 294 -4.97 34.37 -5.21
N SER A 295 -5.37 35.52 -5.77
CA SER A 295 -5.18 36.82 -5.12
C SER A 295 -5.94 36.98 -3.79
N LYS A 296 -7.00 36.18 -3.58
CA LYS A 296 -7.88 36.25 -2.41
C LYS A 296 -7.60 35.16 -1.37
N PHE A 297 -7.24 33.95 -1.81
CA PHE A 297 -7.15 32.77 -0.95
C PHE A 297 -5.77 32.11 -0.92
N GLY A 298 -4.84 32.50 -1.80
CA GLY A 298 -3.58 31.78 -2.01
C GLY A 298 -3.66 30.73 -3.13
N ARG A 299 -2.52 30.16 -3.52
CA ARG A 299 -2.45 29.20 -4.64
C ARG A 299 -3.02 27.84 -4.20
N PRO A 300 -4.07 27.31 -4.85
CA PRO A 300 -4.64 26.03 -4.45
C PRO A 300 -3.70 24.86 -4.77
N THR A 301 -3.58 23.95 -3.81
CA THR A 301 -2.82 22.70 -3.93
C THR A 301 -3.77 21.52 -4.13
N PHE A 302 -3.48 20.68 -5.12
CA PHE A 302 -4.21 19.46 -5.42
C PHE A 302 -3.32 18.25 -5.13
N ILE A 303 -3.78 17.36 -4.25
CA ILE A 303 -3.08 16.15 -3.82
C ILE A 303 -3.85 14.94 -4.34
N ILE A 304 -3.20 14.17 -5.22
CA ILE A 304 -3.76 12.97 -5.86
C ILE A 304 -3.00 11.75 -5.34
N ASP A 305 -3.64 10.94 -4.50
CA ASP A 305 -3.06 9.69 -3.95
C ASP A 305 -3.43 8.46 -4.80
N GLU A 306 -2.75 7.34 -4.56
CA GLU A 306 -2.89 6.07 -5.26
C GLU A 306 -2.80 6.22 -6.80
N CYS A 307 -1.78 6.94 -7.28
CA CYS A 307 -1.41 7.07 -8.70
C CYS A 307 -0.88 5.76 -9.32
N ASN A 308 -1.62 4.66 -9.11
CA ASN A 308 -1.38 3.36 -9.71
C ASN A 308 -1.92 3.37 -11.15
N ILE A 309 -1.10 3.85 -12.08
CA ILE A 309 -1.37 3.85 -13.51
C ILE A 309 -1.60 2.38 -13.98
N GLY A 310 -2.42 2.17 -15.01
CA GLY A 310 -2.52 0.86 -15.67
C GLY A 310 -1.19 0.41 -16.30
N SER A 311 -1.15 -0.78 -16.88
CA SER A 311 -0.03 -1.23 -17.73
C SER A 311 -0.37 -1.10 -19.22
N THR A 312 -1.20 -0.10 -19.56
CA THR A 312 -1.66 0.17 -20.93
C THR A 312 -1.23 1.58 -21.30
N ASP A 313 -0.85 1.77 -22.57
CA ASP A 313 -0.38 3.06 -23.09
C ASP A 313 -1.42 4.17 -22.85
N GLU A 314 -2.71 3.86 -23.02
CA GLU A 314 -3.84 4.75 -22.73
C GLU A 314 -3.84 5.25 -21.27
N GLU A 315 -3.58 4.37 -20.30
CA GLU A 315 -3.51 4.76 -18.89
C GLU A 315 -2.30 5.66 -18.60
N HIS A 316 -1.16 5.41 -19.26
CA HIS A 316 0.02 6.28 -19.17
C HIS A 316 -0.26 7.66 -19.78
N GLN A 317 -0.91 7.70 -20.95
CA GLN A 317 -1.30 8.92 -21.66
C GLN A 317 -2.30 9.74 -20.86
N MET A 318 -3.31 9.10 -20.29
CA MET A 318 -4.30 9.68 -19.41
C MET A 318 -3.69 10.25 -18.12
N PHE A 319 -2.67 9.60 -17.54
CA PHE A 319 -1.92 10.16 -16.41
C PHE A 319 -1.17 11.43 -16.80
N ARG A 320 -0.50 11.42 -17.95
CA ARG A 320 0.20 12.60 -18.51
C ARG A 320 -0.78 13.74 -18.81
N PHE A 321 -1.96 13.43 -19.35
CA PHE A 321 -3.05 14.39 -19.55
C PHE A 321 -3.50 15.02 -18.23
N VAL A 322 -3.83 14.21 -17.20
CA VAL A 322 -4.20 14.72 -15.87
C VAL A 322 -3.13 15.68 -15.34
N ARG A 323 -1.87 15.25 -15.29
CA ARG A 323 -0.76 16.10 -14.82
C ARG A 323 -0.67 17.41 -15.60
N ASN A 324 -0.70 17.36 -16.94
CA ASN A 324 -0.55 18.54 -17.78
C ASN A 324 -1.74 19.51 -17.65
N THR A 325 -2.96 19.00 -17.43
CA THR A 325 -4.18 19.79 -17.23
C THR A 325 -4.15 20.60 -15.92
N PHE A 326 -3.60 20.06 -14.84
CA PHE A 326 -3.39 20.84 -13.61
C PHE A 326 -2.23 21.85 -13.77
N ARG A 327 -1.11 21.42 -14.37
CA ARG A 327 0.07 22.28 -14.58
C ARG A 327 -0.20 23.48 -15.49
N CYS A 328 -0.96 23.33 -16.57
CA CYS A 328 -1.24 24.43 -17.51
C CYS A 328 -2.10 25.56 -16.91
N MET A 329 -2.77 25.28 -15.77
CA MET A 329 -3.56 26.24 -14.99
C MET A 329 -2.76 26.89 -13.85
N GLY A 330 -1.47 26.58 -13.67
CA GLY A 330 -0.65 27.17 -12.60
C GLY A 330 -1.02 26.69 -11.19
N LEU A 331 -1.56 25.48 -11.09
CA LEU A 331 -1.98 24.86 -9.82
C LEU A 331 -0.79 24.11 -9.20
N ALA A 332 -0.66 24.16 -7.88
CA ALA A 332 0.27 23.29 -7.17
C ALA A 332 -0.27 21.86 -7.20
N LEU A 333 0.54 20.90 -7.65
CA LEU A 333 0.13 19.51 -7.86
C LEU A 333 1.08 18.58 -7.09
N VAL A 334 0.52 17.75 -6.23
CA VAL A 334 1.21 16.67 -5.51
C VAL A 334 0.63 15.33 -5.99
N LEU A 335 1.49 14.46 -6.50
CA LEU A 335 1.13 13.12 -6.97
C LEU A 335 1.79 12.09 -6.05
N LEU A 336 1.04 11.12 -5.53
CA LEU A 336 1.59 10.04 -4.71
C LEU A 336 1.47 8.69 -5.40
N GLY A 337 2.59 7.99 -5.57
CA GLY A 337 2.66 6.71 -6.26
C GLY A 337 3.65 5.76 -5.61
N THR A 338 3.68 4.50 -6.06
CA THR A 338 4.73 3.54 -5.71
C THR A 338 5.75 3.44 -6.84
N ASP A 339 7.02 3.49 -6.48
CA ASP A 339 8.22 2.89 -7.10
C ASP A 339 8.25 2.87 -8.65
N SER A 340 7.43 2.02 -9.29
CA SER A 340 7.42 1.83 -10.74
C SER A 340 6.88 3.00 -11.56
N ARG A 341 6.35 4.08 -10.96
CA ARG A 341 5.55 5.09 -11.67
C ARG A 341 6.25 6.42 -11.95
N LEU A 342 7.35 6.72 -11.28
CA LEU A 342 8.12 7.95 -11.52
C LEU A 342 8.63 8.02 -12.99
N VAL A 343 9.08 6.87 -13.52
CA VAL A 343 9.52 6.69 -14.92
C VAL A 343 8.43 7.05 -15.93
N GLU A 344 7.22 6.55 -15.71
CA GLU A 344 6.09 6.75 -16.62
C GLU A 344 5.64 8.23 -16.68
N VAL A 345 5.96 9.00 -15.63
CA VAL A 345 5.81 10.45 -15.60
C VAL A 345 6.84 11.13 -16.52
N THR A 346 8.05 10.59 -16.64
CA THR A 346 9.15 11.23 -17.38
C THR A 346 9.16 10.99 -18.90
N ASP A 347 8.68 9.86 -19.42
CA ASP A 347 9.03 9.39 -20.79
C ASP A 347 8.59 10.26 -21.98
N THR A 348 7.67 11.23 -21.83
CA THR A 348 7.35 12.17 -22.91
C THR A 348 7.22 13.60 -22.41
N ILE A 349 8.33 14.31 -22.45
CA ILE A 349 8.40 15.76 -22.31
C ILE A 349 8.15 16.34 -23.71
N GLY A 350 6.90 16.70 -23.98
CA GLY A 350 6.43 17.02 -25.32
C GLY A 350 7.23 18.14 -25.99
N ASN A 351 7.65 17.89 -27.24
CA ASN A 351 8.43 18.72 -28.18
C ASN A 351 8.65 20.20 -27.80
N SER A 352 9.41 20.45 -26.75
CA SER A 352 9.95 21.76 -26.38
C SER A 352 11.25 21.93 -27.15
N SER A 353 11.10 22.30 -28.42
CA SER A 353 12.19 22.38 -29.38
C SER A 353 13.23 23.43 -28.98
N ARG A 354 14.40 22.98 -28.51
CA ARG A 354 15.73 23.58 -28.77
C ARG A 354 15.82 25.12 -28.74
N THR A 355 15.13 25.78 -27.83
CA THR A 355 15.32 27.22 -27.55
C THR A 355 16.20 27.35 -26.31
N GLY A 356 17.37 27.97 -26.49
CA GLY A 356 18.43 27.99 -25.49
C GLY A 356 18.00 28.63 -24.17
N GLY A 357 18.08 27.84 -23.11
CA GLY A 357 17.78 28.15 -21.73
C GLY A 357 17.88 26.84 -20.96
N PHE A 358 18.52 26.83 -19.79
CA PHE A 358 18.52 25.66 -18.93
C PHE A 358 17.11 25.53 -18.36
N ALA A 359 16.28 24.63 -18.93
CA ALA A 359 14.91 24.42 -18.49
C ALA A 359 14.87 23.73 -17.12
N ASP A 360 15.06 24.57 -16.10
CA ASP A 360 14.10 24.85 -15.05
C ASP A 360 13.36 23.63 -14.49
N SER A 361 13.67 23.36 -13.22
CA SER A 361 12.89 22.65 -12.20
C SER A 361 11.54 22.07 -12.69
N TRP A 362 11.50 20.76 -13.03
CA TRP A 362 10.31 20.13 -13.62
C TRP A 362 9.50 19.25 -12.65
N CYS A 363 10.16 18.53 -11.74
CA CYS A 363 9.53 17.72 -10.70
C CYS A 363 10.39 17.63 -9.43
N PHE A 364 9.81 17.94 -8.27
CA PHE A 364 10.42 17.60 -6.97
C PHE A 364 9.99 16.20 -6.55
N VAL A 365 10.94 15.27 -6.46
CA VAL A 365 10.73 13.90 -6.00
C VAL A 365 11.06 13.81 -4.51
N PHE A 366 10.10 13.35 -3.71
CA PHE A 366 10.32 12.98 -2.31
C PHE A 366 10.20 11.48 -2.16
N ASN A 367 11.32 10.82 -1.85
CA ASN A 367 11.41 9.37 -1.58
C ASN A 367 11.61 9.06 -0.08
N GLN A 368 11.87 10.07 0.75
CA GLN A 368 11.91 9.93 2.20
C GLN A 368 10.55 10.27 2.81
N LEU A 369 9.89 9.24 3.31
CA LEU A 369 8.62 9.36 4.03
C LEU A 369 8.85 9.37 5.54
N PRO A 370 7.96 10.02 6.32
CA PRO A 370 8.02 10.01 7.77
C PRO A 370 8.04 8.57 8.31
N HIS A 371 8.96 8.31 9.24
CA HIS A 371 9.00 7.04 9.95
C HIS A 371 7.73 6.84 10.79
N LEU A 372 7.57 5.62 11.30
CA LEU A 372 6.47 5.25 12.18
C LEU A 372 6.37 6.19 13.40
N TRP A 373 5.28 6.94 13.51
CA TRP A 373 5.07 7.83 14.64
C TRP A 373 4.66 7.06 15.91
N VAL A 374 5.65 6.78 16.77
CA VAL A 374 5.55 5.85 17.91
C VAL A 374 4.33 6.07 18.83
N PRO A 375 3.95 7.30 19.24
CA PRO A 375 2.76 7.54 20.06
C PRO A 375 1.43 7.01 19.49
N SER A 376 1.34 6.76 18.19
CA SER A 376 0.12 6.22 17.56
C SER A 376 -0.03 4.71 17.70
N ILE A 377 1.07 4.00 18.00
CA ILE A 377 1.07 2.57 18.24
C ILE A 377 1.20 2.31 19.74
N ILE A 378 0.13 1.77 20.31
CA ILE A 378 0.10 1.33 21.70
C ILE A 378 1.02 0.11 21.84
N LEU A 379 2.25 0.32 22.33
CA LEU A 379 3.19 -0.75 22.66
C LEU A 379 3.18 -0.98 24.19
N PRO A 380 3.08 -2.23 24.68
CA PRO A 380 3.12 -2.53 26.11
C PRO A 380 4.44 -2.08 26.74
N ALA A 381 4.36 -1.49 27.94
CA ALA A 381 5.54 -1.02 28.67
C ALA A 381 6.54 -2.13 29.02
N ASN A 382 6.08 -3.39 29.10
CA ASN A 382 6.87 -4.59 29.37
C ASN A 382 7.32 -5.35 28.09
N MET A 383 7.15 -4.78 26.90
CA MET A 383 7.62 -5.38 25.65
C MET A 383 9.16 -5.51 25.65
N PRO A 384 9.74 -6.66 25.25
CA PRO A 384 11.19 -6.81 25.13
C PRO A 384 11.80 -5.78 24.18
N SER A 385 12.97 -5.23 24.52
CA SER A 385 13.61 -4.14 23.77
C SER A 385 13.91 -4.50 22.31
N GLY A 386 14.36 -5.73 22.03
CA GLY A 386 14.61 -6.21 20.67
C GLY A 386 13.33 -6.25 19.83
N ILE A 387 12.23 -6.77 20.37
CA ILE A 387 10.90 -6.79 19.72
C ILE A 387 10.41 -5.37 19.48
N LYS A 388 10.51 -4.49 20.48
CA LYS A 388 10.16 -3.07 20.35
C LYS A 388 10.94 -2.44 19.20
N ASN A 389 12.25 -2.63 19.15
CA ASN A 389 13.08 -2.07 18.07
C ASN A 389 12.74 -2.66 16.69
N ILE A 390 12.44 -3.96 16.57
CA ILE A 390 11.95 -4.58 15.33
C ILE A 390 10.67 -3.87 14.84
N ILE A 391 9.70 -3.63 15.73
CA ILE A 391 8.47 -2.92 15.37
C ILE A 391 8.75 -1.46 14.98
N LEU A 392 9.57 -0.74 15.76
CA LEU A 392 9.85 0.68 15.55
C LEU A 392 10.66 0.98 14.28
N HIS A 393 11.54 0.06 13.87
CA HIS A 393 12.33 0.19 12.65
C HIS A 393 11.67 -0.48 11.44
N SER A 394 10.39 -0.88 11.51
CA SER A 394 9.66 -1.46 10.38
C SER A 394 8.68 -0.47 9.77
N ARG A 395 8.31 -0.69 8.49
CA ARG A 395 7.32 0.16 7.81
C ARG A 395 5.99 0.24 8.60
N PRO A 396 5.32 1.42 8.66
CA PRO A 396 4.13 1.64 9.50
C PRO A 396 3.06 0.54 9.44
N TRP A 397 2.73 0.03 8.25
CA TRP A 397 1.71 -1.01 8.09
C TRP A 397 2.09 -2.36 8.73
N PHE A 398 3.38 -2.75 8.65
CA PHE A 398 3.88 -3.96 9.31
C PHE A 398 3.95 -3.76 10.83
N ALA A 399 4.43 -2.59 11.26
CA ALA A 399 4.52 -2.24 12.67
C ALA A 399 3.14 -2.21 13.36
N GLU A 400 2.11 -1.65 12.72
CA GLU A 400 0.73 -1.64 13.23
C GLU A 400 0.18 -3.08 13.34
N THR A 401 0.43 -3.92 12.34
CA THR A 401 0.02 -5.34 12.34
C THR A 401 0.72 -6.14 13.44
N ALA A 402 2.04 -5.95 13.60
CA ALA A 402 2.86 -6.57 14.63
C ALA A 402 2.43 -6.16 16.05
N ALA A 403 2.16 -4.87 16.27
CA ALA A 403 1.67 -4.36 17.55
C ALA A 403 0.25 -4.88 17.89
N LYS A 404 -0.65 -4.95 16.89
CA LYS A 404 -1.99 -5.55 17.05
C LYS A 404 -1.90 -7.03 17.47
N TYR A 405 -1.03 -7.81 16.84
CA TYR A 405 -0.75 -9.19 17.26
C TYR A 405 -0.26 -9.24 18.70
N TRP A 406 0.73 -8.41 19.06
CA TRP A 406 1.36 -8.44 20.37
C TRP A 406 0.39 -8.06 21.52
N ASN A 407 -0.52 -7.12 21.26
CA ASN A 407 -1.54 -6.69 22.23
C ASN A 407 -2.72 -7.65 22.38
N SER A 408 -3.03 -8.44 21.35
CA SER A 408 -4.21 -9.33 21.35
C SER A 408 -3.91 -10.79 21.69
N THR A 409 -2.64 -11.18 21.68
CA THR A 409 -2.23 -12.58 21.85
C THR A 409 -1.84 -12.88 23.30
N MET A 410 -2.35 -13.99 23.84
CA MET A 410 -1.87 -14.54 25.11
C MET A 410 -0.50 -15.19 24.90
N ASN A 411 0.53 -14.68 25.58
CA ASN A 411 1.95 -15.09 25.41
C ASN A 411 2.49 -14.86 23.97
N PRO A 412 2.59 -13.59 23.52
CA PRO A 412 3.07 -13.28 22.17
C PRO A 412 4.56 -13.63 22.00
N ASN A 413 4.96 -13.98 20.78
CA ASN A 413 6.34 -14.30 20.42
C ASN A 413 6.68 -13.82 19.00
N LEU A 414 7.97 -13.82 18.65
CA LEU A 414 8.45 -13.27 17.38
C LEU A 414 7.98 -14.08 16.15
N ASP A 415 8.04 -15.41 16.18
CA ASP A 415 7.56 -16.25 15.05
C ASP A 415 6.06 -16.04 14.78
N GLY A 416 5.25 -15.91 15.83
CA GLY A 416 3.82 -15.58 15.72
C GLY A 416 3.57 -14.17 15.19
N MET A 417 4.38 -13.19 15.60
CA MET A 417 4.32 -11.81 15.11
C MET A 417 4.66 -11.73 13.62
N ILE A 418 5.73 -12.42 13.20
CA ILE A 418 6.12 -12.59 11.79
C ILE A 418 4.98 -13.24 10.99
N SER A 419 4.34 -14.27 11.56
CA SER A 419 3.21 -14.96 10.93
C SER A 419 2.00 -14.06 10.73
N ALA A 420 1.68 -13.21 11.70
CA ALA A 420 0.57 -12.24 11.58
C ALA A 420 0.84 -11.20 10.48
N VAL A 421 2.07 -10.70 10.37
CA VAL A 421 2.49 -9.78 9.30
C VAL A 421 2.45 -10.46 7.94
N TYR A 422 3.03 -11.67 7.81
CA TYR A 422 2.98 -12.47 6.58
C TYR A 422 1.55 -12.73 6.10
N ALA A 423 0.66 -13.18 7.00
CA ALA A 423 -0.74 -13.44 6.68
C ALA A 423 -1.43 -12.19 6.12
N LYS A 424 -1.20 -11.01 6.73
CA LYS A 424 -1.75 -9.75 6.23
C LYS A 424 -1.19 -9.35 4.86
N ILE A 425 0.11 -9.59 4.61
CA ILE A 425 0.71 -9.36 3.29
C ILE A 425 0.06 -10.24 2.22
N VAL A 426 -0.10 -11.54 2.48
CA VAL A 426 -0.72 -12.47 1.53
C VAL A 426 -2.19 -12.11 1.27
N GLU A 427 -2.95 -11.79 2.33
CA GLU A 427 -4.36 -11.36 2.23
C GLU A 427 -4.53 -10.08 1.40
N ASP A 428 -3.83 -9.00 1.76
CA ASP A 428 -4.09 -7.67 1.21
C ASP A 428 -3.37 -7.40 -0.12
N LYS A 429 -2.26 -8.09 -0.40
CA LYS A 429 -1.41 -7.83 -1.57
C LYS A 429 -1.32 -8.99 -2.55
N LYS A 430 -1.75 -10.20 -2.17
CA LYS A 430 -1.77 -11.39 -3.05
C LYS A 430 -0.43 -11.63 -3.75
N ILE A 431 0.67 -11.34 -3.06
CA ILE A 431 1.99 -11.24 -3.69
C ILE A 431 2.44 -12.53 -4.38
N PHE A 432 1.93 -13.71 -4.01
CA PHE A 432 2.33 -14.99 -4.61
C PHE A 432 1.38 -15.49 -5.72
N ASP A 433 0.27 -14.80 -5.98
CA ASP A 433 -0.72 -15.17 -7.01
C ASP A 433 -0.19 -14.92 -8.44
N TYR A 434 0.88 -14.13 -8.58
CA TYR A 434 1.46 -13.72 -9.85
C TYR A 434 2.96 -14.08 -9.93
N ASP A 435 3.46 -14.44 -11.11
CA ASP A 435 4.86 -14.89 -11.29
C ASP A 435 5.91 -13.83 -10.98
N PHE A 436 5.52 -12.59 -11.16
CA PHE A 436 6.27 -11.40 -10.78
C PHE A 436 6.50 -11.32 -9.26
N GLY A 437 5.53 -11.78 -8.49
CA GLY A 437 5.66 -12.06 -7.08
C GLY A 437 6.78 -13.05 -6.76
N LYS A 438 6.74 -14.20 -7.42
CA LYS A 438 7.70 -15.28 -7.23
C LYS A 438 9.13 -14.82 -7.49
N LEU A 439 9.36 -14.10 -8.59
CA LEU A 439 10.68 -13.51 -8.89
C LEU A 439 11.09 -12.41 -7.90
N GLY A 440 10.15 -11.62 -7.38
CA GLY A 440 10.44 -10.63 -6.35
C GLY A 440 10.93 -11.23 -5.03
N GLN A 441 10.45 -12.40 -4.62
CA GLN A 441 10.94 -13.09 -3.41
C GLN A 441 12.39 -13.57 -3.60
N ILE A 442 12.72 -14.07 -4.80
CA ILE A 442 14.11 -14.43 -5.16
C ILE A 442 15.00 -13.18 -5.05
N ARG A 443 14.58 -12.05 -5.61
CA ARG A 443 15.37 -10.81 -5.59
C ARG A 443 15.58 -10.25 -4.18
N LEU A 444 14.61 -10.39 -3.27
CA LEU A 444 14.77 -10.03 -1.86
C LEU A 444 15.87 -10.87 -1.18
N PHE A 445 15.95 -12.16 -1.51
CA PHE A 445 17.07 -13.01 -1.06
C PHE A 445 18.41 -12.63 -1.69
N LEU A 446 18.41 -12.25 -2.97
CA LEU A 446 19.64 -11.98 -3.73
C LEU A 446 20.12 -10.51 -3.68
N ASP A 447 19.45 -9.66 -2.91
CA ASP A 447 19.67 -8.22 -2.86
C ASP A 447 19.76 -7.53 -4.24
N SER A 448 19.01 -8.05 -5.22
CA SER A 448 19.17 -7.62 -6.60
C SER A 448 18.43 -6.31 -6.87
N SER A 449 19.20 -5.25 -7.16
CA SER A 449 18.68 -3.96 -7.64
C SER A 449 17.87 -4.11 -8.94
N TYR A 450 17.03 -3.12 -9.21
CA TYR A 450 16.13 -3.07 -10.36
C TYR A 450 16.48 -1.82 -11.18
N VAL A 451 16.82 -1.97 -12.46
CA VAL A 451 16.85 -0.82 -13.38
C VAL A 451 15.46 -0.73 -14.02
N GLY A 452 14.88 0.48 -14.06
CA GLY A 452 13.54 0.69 -14.59
C GLY A 452 13.43 0.20 -16.04
N SER A 453 12.59 -0.80 -16.27
CA SER A 453 12.03 -1.09 -17.58
C SER A 453 10.52 -0.85 -17.57
N GLU A 454 10.00 -0.45 -18.73
CA GLU A 454 8.60 -0.03 -18.99
C GLU A 454 7.52 -1.01 -18.49
N HIS A 455 7.89 -2.25 -18.15
CA HIS A 455 6.98 -3.34 -17.84
C HIS A 455 7.21 -3.98 -16.46
N SER A 456 8.04 -3.37 -15.59
CA SER A 456 8.41 -4.01 -14.34
C SER A 456 7.24 -4.04 -13.33
N GLY A 457 6.70 -5.23 -13.12
CA GLY A 457 6.02 -5.61 -11.90
C GLY A 457 6.78 -6.78 -11.32
N LEU A 458 7.23 -6.69 -10.07
CA LEU A 458 7.71 -7.77 -9.20
C LEU A 458 7.22 -7.41 -7.78
N ILE A 459 7.60 -8.15 -6.72
CA ILE A 459 7.28 -7.76 -5.31
C ILE A 459 7.68 -6.31 -5.00
N HIS A 460 8.66 -5.75 -5.73
CA HIS A 460 9.08 -4.35 -5.69
C HIS A 460 7.92 -3.35 -5.68
N ARG A 461 6.85 -3.55 -6.48
CA ARG A 461 5.69 -2.63 -6.54
C ARG A 461 5.02 -2.37 -5.19
N HIS A 462 5.19 -3.29 -4.24
CA HIS A 462 4.70 -3.11 -2.88
C HIS A 462 5.81 -2.79 -1.88
N PHE A 463 7.06 -3.22 -2.05
CA PHE A 463 8.04 -3.13 -0.95
C PHE A 463 9.40 -2.51 -1.28
N ALA A 464 9.74 -2.27 -2.54
CA ALA A 464 10.96 -1.56 -2.96
C ALA A 464 10.72 -0.06 -3.15
N GLN A 465 11.80 0.72 -3.10
CA GLN A 465 11.84 2.18 -3.13
C GLN A 465 12.90 2.68 -4.12
N GLU A 466 12.82 3.94 -4.53
CA GLU A 466 13.80 4.55 -5.43
C GLU A 466 15.19 4.66 -4.77
N ASN A 467 16.21 4.13 -5.46
CA ASN A 467 17.62 4.11 -5.10
C ASN A 467 18.31 5.37 -5.64
N GLY A 468 18.47 6.38 -4.79
CA GLY A 468 19.12 7.61 -5.22
C GLY A 468 19.32 8.60 -4.08
N LEU A 469 19.50 9.86 -4.45
CA LEU A 469 19.61 10.95 -3.48
C LEU A 469 18.33 11.08 -2.65
N PRO A 470 18.44 11.44 -1.36
CA PRO A 470 17.28 11.72 -0.52
C PRO A 470 16.64 13.05 -0.94
N ASN A 471 15.45 12.97 -1.52
CA ASN A 471 14.64 14.08 -2.04
C ASN A 471 15.37 14.95 -3.10
N PHE A 472 15.04 14.76 -4.37
CA PHE A 472 15.78 15.36 -5.49
C PHE A 472 14.86 16.10 -6.47
N LEU A 473 15.46 17.02 -7.24
CA LEU A 473 14.78 17.78 -8.28
C LEU A 473 15.17 17.23 -9.66
N LEU A 474 14.20 16.95 -10.52
CA LEU A 474 14.40 16.59 -11.92
C LEU A 474 14.18 17.81 -12.83
N SER A 475 15.02 17.95 -13.85
CA SER A 475 14.86 18.92 -14.95
C SER A 475 13.92 18.40 -16.03
N SER A 476 13.55 19.27 -16.98
CA SER A 476 12.78 18.87 -18.17
C SER A 476 13.59 18.01 -19.18
N SER A 477 14.78 17.53 -18.80
CA SER A 477 15.61 16.60 -19.58
C SER A 477 15.89 15.30 -18.83
N ILE A 478 15.15 15.01 -17.75
CA ILE A 478 15.35 13.81 -16.92
C ILE A 478 16.78 13.75 -16.34
N LYS A 479 17.36 14.92 -16.04
CA LYS A 479 18.61 15.04 -15.28
C LYS A 479 18.30 15.46 -13.85
N VAL A 480 19.01 14.89 -12.88
CA VAL A 480 18.99 15.41 -11.51
C VAL A 480 19.56 16.84 -11.53
N VAL A 481 18.82 17.80 -10.99
CA VAL A 481 19.28 19.18 -10.81
C VAL A 481 20.20 19.22 -9.58
N SER A 482 21.39 18.66 -9.78
CA SER A 482 22.54 18.68 -8.88
C SER A 482 23.80 18.93 -9.73
N GLU A 483 24.99 19.04 -9.12
CA GLU A 483 26.22 19.38 -9.86
C GLU A 483 26.67 18.30 -10.86
N SER A 484 26.11 17.08 -10.81
CA SER A 484 26.37 16.02 -11.79
C SER A 484 25.55 16.19 -13.07
N ALA A 485 26.21 16.20 -14.23
CA ALA A 485 25.57 16.33 -15.55
C ALA A 485 24.93 15.02 -16.09
N GLU A 486 24.88 13.97 -15.29
CA GLU A 486 24.43 12.63 -15.68
C GLU A 486 22.89 12.56 -15.82
N ASP A 487 22.43 11.65 -16.68
CA ASP A 487 21.00 11.38 -16.85
C ASP A 487 20.50 10.57 -15.65
N TRP A 488 19.34 10.94 -15.09
CA TRP A 488 18.74 10.17 -14.01
C TRP A 488 18.19 8.86 -14.56
N ILE A 489 18.70 7.74 -14.03
CA ILE A 489 18.20 6.41 -14.34
C ILE A 489 17.39 5.96 -13.12
N PRO A 490 16.10 5.63 -13.27
CA PRO A 490 15.32 5.02 -12.20
C PRO A 490 15.92 3.68 -11.82
N VAL A 491 16.39 3.58 -10.58
CA VAL A 491 16.88 2.33 -10.01
C VAL A 491 16.08 2.10 -8.75
N THR A 492 15.49 0.91 -8.57
CA THR A 492 14.76 0.59 -7.34
C THR A 492 15.44 -0.51 -6.55
N VAL A 493 15.29 -0.47 -5.22
CA VAL A 493 15.95 -1.38 -4.27
C VAL A 493 14.99 -1.71 -3.12
N PHE A 494 15.22 -2.84 -2.45
CA PHE A 494 14.57 -3.04 -1.16
C PHE A 494 15.16 -2.09 -0.11
N PRO A 495 14.36 -1.60 0.86
CA PRO A 495 14.90 -0.84 1.97
C PRO A 495 15.88 -1.70 2.78
N PRO A 496 17.00 -1.16 3.29
CA PRO A 496 17.93 -1.90 4.13
C PRO A 496 17.25 -2.63 5.29
N VAL A 497 17.79 -3.78 5.70
CA VAL A 497 17.22 -4.60 6.78
C VAL A 497 17.20 -3.87 8.13
N GLU A 498 18.06 -2.87 8.31
CA GLU A 498 18.08 -1.93 9.44
C GLU A 498 16.86 -1.01 9.50
N THR A 499 16.25 -0.70 8.35
CA THR A 499 15.12 0.23 8.21
C THR A 499 13.79 -0.45 7.86
N ASP A 500 13.79 -1.78 7.68
CA ASP A 500 12.57 -2.58 7.57
C ASP A 500 12.73 -4.09 7.90
N PRO A 501 13.13 -4.46 9.13
CA PRO A 501 13.46 -5.85 9.46
C PRO A 501 12.26 -6.81 9.34
N LEU A 502 11.01 -6.33 9.55
CA LEU A 502 9.82 -7.17 9.37
C LEU A 502 9.55 -7.57 7.90
N LEU A 503 10.03 -6.80 6.92
CA LEU A 503 9.94 -7.21 5.51
C LEU A 503 10.72 -8.49 5.26
N TYR A 504 11.98 -8.49 5.67
CA TYR A 504 12.87 -9.64 5.54
C TYR A 504 12.32 -10.81 6.36
N LEU A 505 12.10 -10.62 7.66
CA LEU A 505 11.61 -11.68 8.55
C LEU A 505 10.29 -12.33 8.07
N SER A 506 9.38 -11.55 7.46
CA SER A 506 8.11 -12.08 6.94
C SER A 506 8.24 -12.75 5.57
N LEU A 507 9.08 -12.22 4.66
CA LEU A 507 9.12 -12.69 3.27
C LEU A 507 10.26 -13.67 2.95
N THR A 508 11.24 -13.85 3.84
CA THR A 508 12.30 -14.86 3.68
C THR A 508 11.94 -16.23 4.25
N GLY A 509 10.72 -16.38 4.77
CA GLY A 509 10.21 -17.63 5.35
C GLY A 509 10.46 -17.74 6.86
N SER A 510 9.61 -18.50 7.53
CA SER A 510 9.57 -18.65 8.99
C SER A 510 8.90 -19.96 9.39
N LEU A 511 8.89 -20.28 10.69
CA LEU A 511 8.35 -21.53 11.26
C LEU A 511 6.96 -21.93 10.72
N ASN A 512 6.05 -20.97 10.56
CA ASN A 512 4.67 -21.24 10.12
C ASN A 512 4.42 -20.87 8.64
N ASN A 513 5.36 -20.19 7.99
CA ASN A 513 5.16 -19.57 6.68
C ASN A 513 6.40 -19.87 5.83
N PRO A 514 6.42 -20.96 5.06
CA PRO A 514 7.60 -21.31 4.27
C PRO A 514 7.85 -20.27 3.16
N ALA A 515 9.11 -20.01 2.85
CA ALA A 515 9.48 -19.33 1.62
C ALA A 515 9.18 -20.22 0.40
N PHE A 516 9.10 -19.60 -0.78
CA PHE A 516 8.98 -20.27 -2.08
C PHE A 516 7.80 -21.24 -2.12
N VAL A 517 6.61 -20.66 -2.24
CA VAL A 517 5.32 -21.37 -2.22
C VAL A 517 4.75 -21.50 -3.63
N SER A 518 4.25 -22.70 -3.95
CA SER A 518 3.45 -22.97 -5.15
C SER A 518 2.22 -23.77 -4.75
N GLN A 519 1.04 -23.36 -5.21
CA GLN A 519 -0.24 -24.01 -4.85
C GLN A 519 -0.43 -24.19 -3.33
N ASN A 520 -0.08 -23.16 -2.54
CA ASN A 520 -0.12 -23.14 -1.07
C ASN A 520 0.74 -24.22 -0.38
N LYS A 521 1.78 -24.75 -1.06
CA LYS A 521 2.78 -25.67 -0.50
C LYS A 521 4.19 -25.14 -0.72
N SER A 522 5.09 -25.38 0.23
CA SER A 522 6.52 -25.14 0.00
C SER A 522 7.03 -26.02 -1.14
N VAL A 523 7.99 -25.50 -1.89
CA VAL A 523 8.69 -26.18 -2.98
C VAL A 523 10.20 -25.95 -2.88
N PRO A 524 11.03 -26.81 -3.49
CA PRO A 524 12.47 -26.61 -3.55
C PRO A 524 12.85 -25.24 -4.12
N TYR A 525 13.82 -24.55 -3.52
CA TYR A 525 14.28 -23.25 -4.02
C TYR A 525 14.86 -23.39 -5.43
N HIS A 526 15.68 -24.42 -5.66
CA HIS A 526 16.31 -24.65 -6.96
C HIS A 526 15.26 -24.91 -8.07
N TRP A 527 14.19 -25.66 -7.79
CA TRP A 527 13.05 -25.79 -8.70
C TRP A 527 12.34 -24.44 -8.92
N PHE A 528 12.01 -23.74 -7.84
CA PHE A 528 11.25 -22.48 -7.88
C PHE A 528 11.98 -21.38 -8.66
N TRP A 529 13.27 -21.22 -8.41
CA TRP A 529 14.16 -20.32 -9.14
C TRP A 529 14.25 -20.69 -10.61
N ASN A 530 14.46 -21.98 -10.94
CA ASN A 530 14.44 -22.45 -12.32
C ASN A 530 13.10 -22.17 -13.04
N GLN A 531 11.95 -22.26 -12.36
CA GLN A 531 10.68 -21.83 -12.95
C GLN A 531 10.65 -20.32 -13.16
N ALA A 532 10.94 -19.54 -12.12
CA ALA A 532 10.81 -18.09 -12.14
C ALA A 532 11.70 -17.39 -13.18
N ILE A 533 12.96 -17.82 -13.34
CA ILE A 533 13.89 -17.19 -14.30
C ILE A 533 13.60 -17.55 -15.76
N ASN A 534 13.02 -18.72 -16.03
CA ASN A 534 12.82 -19.22 -17.39
C ASN A 534 11.51 -18.74 -18.04
N LEU A 535 10.59 -18.13 -17.26
CA LEU A 535 9.37 -17.52 -17.76
C LEU A 535 9.68 -16.40 -18.77
N PRO A 536 9.02 -16.34 -19.95
CA PRO A 536 9.33 -15.34 -20.99
C PRO A 536 9.28 -13.89 -20.50
N SER A 537 8.31 -13.56 -19.64
CA SER A 537 8.16 -12.24 -19.01
C SER A 537 9.33 -11.84 -18.10
N ASN A 538 10.08 -12.83 -17.60
CA ASN A 538 11.11 -12.65 -16.59
C ASN A 538 12.54 -12.66 -17.15
N ARG A 539 12.76 -13.18 -18.37
CA ARG A 539 14.11 -13.30 -18.98
C ARG A 539 14.83 -11.96 -19.20
N GLN A 540 14.08 -10.87 -19.30
CA GLN A 540 14.60 -9.51 -19.38
C GLN A 540 15.16 -8.97 -18.05
N TYR A 541 14.75 -9.54 -16.92
CA TYR A 541 15.12 -9.06 -15.58
C TYR A 541 16.37 -9.76 -15.05
N ASN A 542 17.52 -9.38 -15.61
CA ASN A 542 18.84 -9.86 -15.18
C ASN A 542 18.96 -9.92 -13.65
N LEU A 543 19.23 -11.11 -13.11
CA LEU A 543 19.57 -11.31 -11.71
C LEU A 543 21.09 -11.13 -11.56
N GLN A 544 21.50 -10.30 -10.61
CA GLN A 544 22.91 -10.12 -10.29
C GLN A 544 23.33 -11.24 -9.33
N TYR A 545 24.27 -12.07 -9.77
CA TYR A 545 24.88 -13.16 -8.97
C TYR A 545 26.29 -12.80 -8.49
N GLU A 546 26.71 -11.56 -8.69
CA GLU A 546 28.05 -11.08 -8.33
C GLU A 546 28.26 -11.15 -6.82
N ASN A 547 29.49 -11.44 -6.42
CA ASN A 547 29.87 -11.44 -5.02
C ASN A 547 30.32 -10.01 -4.68
N ALA A 548 29.66 -9.34 -3.75
CA ALA A 548 30.08 -8.00 -3.32
C ALA A 548 31.52 -7.98 -2.76
N ALA A 549 32.03 -9.13 -2.27
CA ALA A 549 33.42 -9.28 -1.86
C ALA A 549 34.40 -9.53 -3.03
N GLN A 550 33.93 -9.90 -4.23
CA GLN A 550 34.77 -10.12 -5.41
C GLN A 550 33.99 -10.07 -6.74
N ALA A 551 34.36 -9.15 -7.62
CA ALA A 551 33.82 -9.08 -8.98
C ALA A 551 34.21 -10.29 -9.86
N GLY A 552 33.24 -10.79 -10.64
CA GLY A 552 33.40 -11.61 -11.85
C GLY A 552 34.26 -12.89 -11.75
N ASN A 553 33.62 -14.05 -11.56
CA ASN A 553 34.28 -15.36 -11.62
C ASN A 553 33.31 -16.48 -12.06
N ASP A 554 33.83 -17.53 -12.71
CA ASP A 554 33.05 -18.75 -12.99
C ASP A 554 32.65 -19.43 -11.67
N GLY A 555 31.35 -19.72 -11.50
CA GLY A 555 30.81 -20.37 -10.29
C GLY A 555 29.77 -19.56 -9.50
N ASN A 556 29.75 -18.23 -9.68
CA ASN A 556 28.89 -17.27 -8.96
C ASN A 556 27.41 -17.72 -8.78
N GLN A 557 26.81 -18.33 -9.81
CA GLN A 557 25.42 -18.80 -9.78
C GLN A 557 25.22 -20.02 -8.86
N LEU A 558 26.17 -20.96 -8.84
CA LEU A 558 26.13 -22.17 -7.99
C LEU A 558 26.42 -21.84 -6.53
N GLU A 559 27.36 -20.93 -6.27
CA GLU A 559 27.60 -20.37 -4.95
C GLU A 559 26.34 -19.68 -4.42
N THR A 560 25.76 -18.79 -5.22
CA THR A 560 24.53 -18.06 -4.84
C THR A 560 23.37 -19.03 -4.57
N LEU A 561 23.24 -20.11 -5.36
CA LEU A 561 22.28 -21.17 -5.12
C LEU A 561 22.51 -21.86 -3.76
N LEU A 562 23.73 -22.33 -3.48
CA LEU A 562 24.08 -22.98 -2.20
C LEU A 562 23.79 -22.06 -1.01
N VAL A 563 24.32 -20.84 -1.06
CA VAL A 563 24.20 -19.87 0.03
C VAL A 563 22.73 -19.55 0.28
N THR A 564 21.91 -19.38 -0.76
CA THR A 564 20.47 -19.14 -0.59
C THR A 564 19.75 -20.37 -0.02
N CYS A 565 20.03 -21.59 -0.51
CA CYS A 565 19.47 -22.82 0.07
C CYS A 565 19.82 -22.98 1.56
N VAL A 566 21.05 -22.64 1.96
CA VAL A 566 21.49 -22.64 3.36
C VAL A 566 20.71 -21.63 4.20
N CYS A 567 20.47 -20.42 3.68
CA CYS A 567 19.65 -19.42 4.37
C CYS A 567 18.24 -19.94 4.61
N VAL A 568 17.55 -20.38 3.55
CA VAL A 568 16.15 -20.82 3.62
C VAL A 568 15.99 -22.03 4.54
N ALA A 569 16.89 -23.01 4.44
CA ALA A 569 16.91 -24.18 5.32
C ALA A 569 17.09 -23.80 6.80
N SER A 570 17.79 -22.69 7.09
CA SER A 570 17.96 -22.18 8.45
C SER A 570 16.68 -21.59 9.05
N HIS A 571 15.75 -21.09 8.22
CA HIS A 571 14.53 -20.40 8.64
C HIS A 571 13.39 -21.35 9.04
N PHE A 572 13.45 -22.61 8.61
CA PHE A 572 12.33 -23.57 8.72
C PHE A 572 11.87 -23.85 10.16
N HIS A 573 12.75 -23.67 11.16
CA HIS A 573 12.43 -23.84 12.57
C HIS A 573 12.27 -22.50 13.34
N GLY A 574 12.08 -21.40 12.61
CA GLY A 574 11.86 -20.08 13.18
C GLY A 574 13.10 -19.44 13.81
N VAL A 575 12.87 -18.30 14.48
CA VAL A 575 13.95 -17.45 15.00
C VAL A 575 14.74 -18.06 16.16
N GLN A 576 14.37 -19.26 16.65
CA GLN A 576 15.12 -20.00 17.68
C GLN A 576 16.20 -20.94 17.10
N GLY A 577 16.37 -20.90 15.77
CA GLY A 577 17.34 -21.70 15.04
C GLY A 577 16.95 -23.19 14.95
N ILE A 578 17.56 -23.85 13.97
CA ILE A 578 17.25 -25.21 13.56
C ILE A 578 18.37 -26.17 13.97
N LEU A 579 18.01 -27.37 14.46
CA LEU A 579 19.00 -28.41 14.76
C LEU A 579 19.61 -28.97 13.46
N LEU A 580 20.86 -29.44 13.54
CA LEU A 580 21.63 -29.94 12.40
C LEU A 580 20.87 -30.93 11.49
N MET A 581 20.22 -31.95 12.05
CA MET A 581 19.58 -32.99 11.22
C MET A 581 18.33 -32.48 10.47
N PRO A 582 17.39 -31.75 11.09
CA PRO A 582 16.36 -31.00 10.35
C PRO A 582 16.95 -30.04 9.31
N PHE A 583 17.98 -29.26 9.66
CA PHE A 583 18.64 -28.35 8.72
C PHE A 583 19.17 -29.05 7.46
N LEU A 584 19.85 -30.18 7.61
CA LEU A 584 20.35 -30.96 6.48
C LEU A 584 19.22 -31.50 5.59
N LYS A 585 18.07 -31.88 6.17
CA LYS A 585 16.89 -32.30 5.40
C LYS A 585 16.31 -31.16 4.56
N GLU A 586 16.16 -29.98 5.16
CA GLU A 586 15.65 -28.79 4.45
C GLU A 586 16.65 -28.28 3.40
N LEU A 587 17.96 -28.33 3.68
CA LEU A 587 19.00 -28.00 2.70
C LEU A 587 18.92 -28.93 1.48
N VAL A 588 18.84 -30.24 1.70
CA VAL A 588 18.70 -31.22 0.60
C VAL A 588 17.38 -31.03 -0.13
N PHE A 589 16.28 -30.71 0.55
CA PHE A 589 14.99 -30.37 -0.06
C PHE A 589 15.10 -29.15 -0.98
N HIS A 590 15.68 -28.03 -0.51
CA HIS A 590 15.78 -26.81 -1.31
C HIS A 590 16.74 -26.92 -2.51
N LEU A 591 17.73 -27.81 -2.45
CA LEU A 591 18.63 -28.11 -3.58
C LEU A 591 17.98 -28.92 -4.71
N GLN A 592 16.80 -29.51 -4.51
CA GLN A 592 16.15 -30.37 -5.52
C GLN A 592 15.77 -29.59 -6.80
N ILE A 593 16.23 -30.10 -7.95
CA ILE A 593 15.88 -29.56 -9.28
C ILE A 593 14.43 -29.89 -9.67
N LYS A 594 13.92 -31.04 -9.22
CA LYS A 594 12.56 -31.52 -9.52
C LYS A 594 11.59 -31.06 -8.44
N LEU A 595 10.34 -30.80 -8.84
CA LEU A 595 9.26 -30.55 -7.89
C LEU A 595 9.07 -31.78 -6.98
N THR A 596 9.20 -31.57 -5.68
CA THR A 596 8.85 -32.53 -4.64
C THR A 596 8.16 -31.80 -3.50
N HIS A 597 7.34 -32.52 -2.73
CA HIS A 597 6.71 -32.04 -1.50
C HIS A 597 7.00 -32.96 -0.30
N THR A 598 7.91 -33.94 -0.47
CA THR A 598 8.30 -34.89 0.58
C THR A 598 9.71 -34.59 1.06
N ALA A 599 9.93 -34.75 2.36
CA ALA A 599 11.28 -34.71 2.93
C ALA A 599 12.19 -35.69 2.18
N THR A 600 13.39 -35.24 1.83
CA THR A 600 14.37 -36.11 1.17
C THR A 600 15.06 -36.96 2.23
N GLU A 601 15.37 -38.22 1.90
CA GLU A 601 16.15 -39.07 2.79
C GLU A 601 17.58 -38.51 2.93
N VAL A 602 18.00 -38.30 4.18
CA VAL A 602 19.39 -38.00 4.52
C VAL A 602 19.92 -39.26 5.19
N HIS A 603 20.97 -39.86 4.62
CA HIS A 603 21.62 -41.03 5.21
C HIS A 603 22.24 -40.63 6.57
N ASP A 604 21.59 -41.07 7.65
CA ASP A 604 21.93 -40.71 9.02
C ASP A 604 23.07 -41.61 9.54
N TYR A 605 24.31 -41.17 9.31
CA TYR A 605 25.50 -41.76 9.92
C TYR A 605 25.57 -41.37 11.40
N GLN A 606 24.68 -41.95 12.21
CA GLN A 606 24.44 -41.54 13.61
C GLN A 606 25.70 -41.49 14.48
N SER A 607 26.66 -42.38 14.24
CA SER A 607 27.96 -42.40 14.93
C SER A 607 28.86 -41.22 14.58
N LEU A 608 28.87 -40.77 13.31
CA LEU A 608 29.67 -39.64 12.83
C LEU A 608 29.05 -38.30 13.22
N LEU A 609 27.72 -38.21 13.24
CA LEU A 609 27.00 -36.95 13.50
C LEU A 609 26.68 -36.72 14.99
N ALA A 610 26.84 -37.73 15.86
CA ALA A 610 26.59 -37.61 17.30
C ALA A 610 27.30 -36.39 17.97
N PRO A 611 28.59 -36.08 17.68
CA PRO A 611 29.29 -34.97 18.34
C PRO A 611 28.73 -33.58 18.01
N ILE A 612 28.05 -33.44 16.86
CA ILE A 612 27.53 -32.16 16.34
C ILE A 612 26.00 -32.11 16.29
N LYS A 613 25.30 -33.16 16.75
CA LYS A 613 23.83 -33.27 16.73
C LYS A 613 23.11 -32.17 17.52
N SER A 614 23.76 -31.59 18.53
CA SER A 614 23.25 -30.46 19.33
C SER A 614 23.52 -29.09 18.72
N VAL A 615 24.30 -29.00 17.64
CA VAL A 615 24.57 -27.74 16.95
C VAL A 615 23.25 -27.21 16.37
N ARG A 616 22.93 -25.97 16.72
CA ARG A 616 21.88 -25.17 16.10
C ARG A 616 22.50 -24.28 15.04
N ILE A 617 21.93 -24.30 13.85
CA ILE A 617 22.17 -23.28 12.83
C ILE A 617 21.21 -22.13 13.17
N PRO A 618 21.70 -20.87 13.29
CA PRO A 618 20.86 -19.72 13.56
C PRO A 618 19.95 -19.39 12.39
N PHE A 619 18.93 -18.57 12.61
CA PHE A 619 18.17 -17.92 11.52
C PHE A 619 19.11 -16.95 10.79
N LEU A 620 19.52 -17.31 9.58
CA LEU A 620 20.50 -16.53 8.81
C LEU A 620 19.88 -15.29 8.17
N SER A 621 20.66 -14.23 7.99
CA SER A 621 20.25 -13.10 7.14
C SER A 621 20.34 -13.47 5.66
N CYS A 622 19.70 -12.68 4.80
CA CYS A 622 19.93 -12.80 3.36
C CYS A 622 21.42 -12.60 3.03
N PRO A 623 21.96 -13.30 2.01
CA PRO A 623 23.33 -13.12 1.55
C PRO A 623 23.69 -11.65 1.34
N GLY A 624 24.84 -11.23 1.89
CA GLY A 624 25.32 -9.83 1.80
C GLY A 624 24.84 -8.91 2.94
N TRP A 625 23.74 -9.26 3.62
CA TRP A 625 23.19 -8.46 4.72
C TRP A 625 23.61 -8.99 6.09
N LYS A 626 23.79 -8.09 7.07
CA LYS A 626 23.89 -8.43 8.49
C LYS A 626 22.53 -8.17 9.16
N TRP A 627 22.15 -8.96 10.17
CA TRP A 627 21.02 -8.54 11.01
C TRP A 627 21.38 -7.29 11.82
N PRO A 628 20.43 -6.36 12.05
CA PRO A 628 20.65 -5.21 12.92
C PRO A 628 20.91 -5.67 14.36
N ASP A 629 21.80 -4.98 15.09
CA ASP A 629 22.25 -5.41 16.43
C ASP A 629 21.11 -5.60 17.45
N PHE A 630 20.01 -4.85 17.30
CA PHE A 630 18.83 -5.00 18.16
C PHE A 630 18.04 -6.30 17.94
N VAL A 631 18.19 -6.98 16.79
CA VAL A 631 17.46 -8.21 16.45
C VAL A 631 17.99 -9.41 17.23
N TYR A 632 19.30 -9.50 17.47
CA TYR A 632 19.95 -10.61 18.19
C TYR A 632 19.43 -10.85 19.62
N ASN A 633 18.82 -9.83 20.26
CA ASN A 633 18.17 -9.99 21.57
C ASN A 633 16.79 -10.66 21.51
N SER A 634 16.31 -11.03 20.32
CA SER A 634 14.95 -11.56 20.08
C SER A 634 14.93 -13.01 19.57
N GLY A 635 16.10 -13.61 19.32
CA GLY A 635 16.23 -14.96 18.75
C GLY A 635 17.68 -15.33 18.47
N LEU A 636 17.91 -16.55 18.00
CA LEU A 636 19.21 -17.05 17.57
C LEU A 636 19.43 -16.68 16.10
N PHE A 637 19.96 -15.48 15.87
CA PHE A 637 20.25 -14.93 14.55
C PHE A 637 21.72 -15.05 14.16
N GLY A 638 22.00 -15.10 12.86
CA GLY A 638 23.36 -15.18 12.32
C GLY A 638 23.45 -14.61 10.92
N THR A 639 24.66 -14.45 10.40
CA THR A 639 24.89 -13.84 9.09
C THR A 639 25.78 -14.73 8.22
N PRO A 640 25.38 -15.02 6.97
CA PRO A 640 26.22 -15.67 5.98
C PRO A 640 27.00 -14.61 5.18
N ARG A 641 28.28 -14.85 4.97
CA ARG A 641 29.12 -14.12 4.01
C ARG A 641 29.52 -15.03 2.87
N ARG A 642 29.44 -14.52 1.64
CA ARG A 642 30.22 -15.05 0.52
C ARG A 642 31.66 -14.57 0.69
N THR A 643 32.60 -15.44 0.39
CA THR A 643 34.03 -15.28 0.69
C THR A 643 34.81 -14.89 -0.58
N MET A 644 36.02 -14.35 -0.41
CA MET A 644 36.91 -14.07 -1.55
C MET A 644 37.63 -15.35 -1.99
N ASN A 645 37.95 -15.50 -3.28
CA ASN A 645 38.70 -16.67 -3.81
C ASN A 645 40.00 -16.96 -3.04
N LYS A 646 40.66 -15.92 -2.51
CA LYS A 646 41.90 -16.06 -1.71
C LYS A 646 41.70 -16.85 -0.40
N GLU A 647 40.47 -16.92 0.10
CA GLU A 647 40.07 -17.70 1.28
C GLU A 647 39.88 -19.19 0.95
N LYS A 648 39.65 -19.55 -0.32
CA LYS A 648 39.54 -20.92 -0.87
C LYS A 648 38.33 -21.75 -0.44
N PHE A 649 37.36 -21.11 0.20
CA PHE A 649 35.99 -21.60 0.41
C PHE A 649 35.02 -20.52 -0.10
N ASP A 650 33.73 -20.84 -0.25
CA ASP A 650 32.76 -20.00 -0.96
C ASP A 650 31.63 -19.47 -0.06
N LEU A 651 31.41 -20.12 1.09
CA LEU A 651 30.45 -19.75 2.14
C LEU A 651 31.13 -19.80 3.51
N PHE A 652 30.81 -18.82 4.36
CA PHE A 652 31.14 -18.81 5.78
C PHE A 652 29.99 -18.16 6.57
N ALA A 653 29.56 -18.75 7.69
CA ALA A 653 28.44 -18.24 8.48
C ALA A 653 28.56 -18.59 9.97
N TYR A 654 27.83 -17.84 10.80
CA TYR A 654 27.73 -18.05 12.25
C TYR A 654 29.11 -18.17 12.93
N ASP A 655 29.91 -17.10 12.81
CA ASP A 655 31.27 -16.98 13.38
C ASP A 655 32.20 -18.16 13.07
N GLY A 656 32.00 -18.75 11.89
CA GLY A 656 32.81 -19.85 11.35
C GLY A 656 32.34 -21.25 11.72
N VAL A 657 31.30 -21.39 12.54
CA VAL A 657 30.69 -22.70 12.86
C VAL A 657 30.20 -23.44 11.60
N LEU A 658 29.77 -22.67 10.58
CA LEU A 658 29.35 -23.18 9.28
C LEU A 658 30.26 -22.62 8.19
N SER A 659 30.76 -23.49 7.33
CA SER A 659 31.45 -23.11 6.09
C SER A 659 31.00 -23.97 4.92
N GLY A 660 31.35 -23.60 3.69
CA GLY A 660 31.03 -24.42 2.53
C GLY A 660 31.79 -24.05 1.26
N GLU A 661 31.80 -24.98 0.32
CA GLU A 661 32.51 -24.90 -0.94
C GLU A 661 31.71 -25.58 -2.07
N CYS A 662 31.61 -24.92 -3.22
CA CYS A 662 30.96 -25.37 -4.43
C CYS A 662 32.01 -25.84 -5.45
N LYS A 663 31.81 -26.99 -6.10
CA LYS A 663 32.67 -27.44 -7.22
C LYS A 663 31.89 -28.01 -8.39
N TYR A 664 31.89 -27.25 -9.48
CA TYR A 664 31.20 -27.57 -10.73
C TYR A 664 32.15 -28.24 -11.73
N TYR A 665 32.50 -29.50 -11.48
CA TYR A 665 33.15 -30.35 -12.48
C TYR A 665 32.10 -30.95 -13.43
N LEU A 666 32.47 -31.13 -14.71
CA LEU A 666 31.62 -31.84 -15.69
C LEU A 666 31.63 -33.36 -15.46
N SER A 667 32.74 -33.88 -14.94
CA SER A 667 32.94 -35.25 -14.45
C SER A 667 32.79 -35.32 -12.93
N ASP A 668 32.90 -36.52 -12.36
CA ASP A 668 33.04 -36.72 -10.93
C ASP A 668 34.23 -35.93 -10.36
N ILE A 669 34.10 -35.46 -9.11
CA ILE A 669 35.15 -34.69 -8.45
C ILE A 669 36.39 -35.57 -8.14
N PRO A 670 37.60 -35.19 -8.61
CA PRO A 670 38.81 -35.98 -8.38
C PRO A 670 39.19 -36.10 -6.89
N HIS A 671 39.64 -37.29 -6.48
CA HIS A 671 40.05 -37.59 -5.10
C HIS A 671 41.06 -36.57 -4.51
N ASN A 672 42.06 -36.15 -5.27
CA ASN A 672 43.04 -35.15 -4.82
C ASN A 672 42.42 -33.76 -4.56
N VAL A 673 41.34 -33.41 -5.26
CA VAL A 673 40.59 -32.16 -5.01
C VAL A 673 39.82 -32.28 -3.70
N MET A 674 39.13 -33.41 -3.45
CA MET A 674 38.40 -33.65 -2.21
C MET A 674 39.32 -33.68 -0.98
N VAL A 675 40.45 -34.40 -1.04
CA VAL A 675 41.49 -34.35 0.00
C VAL A 675 41.97 -32.91 0.23
N GLY A 676 42.14 -32.15 -0.86
CA GLY A 676 42.46 -30.73 -0.78
C GLY A 676 41.42 -29.89 -0.05
N ILE A 677 40.12 -30.16 -0.23
CA ILE A 677 38.99 -29.48 0.45
C ILE A 677 39.03 -29.79 1.95
N LEU A 678 39.11 -31.08 2.30
CA LEU A 678 39.16 -31.52 3.69
C LEU A 678 40.35 -30.89 4.44
N ASN A 679 41.53 -30.87 3.83
CA ASN A 679 42.74 -30.27 4.40
C ASN A 679 42.69 -28.75 4.60
N ARG A 680 41.75 -28.03 3.96
CA ARG A 680 41.58 -26.57 4.11
C ARG A 680 40.30 -26.16 4.85
N THR A 681 39.58 -27.13 5.40
CA THR A 681 38.38 -26.86 6.21
C THR A 681 38.78 -25.96 7.39
N PRO A 682 38.09 -24.82 7.65
CA PRO A 682 38.45 -23.92 8.75
C PRO A 682 38.39 -24.67 10.10
N PRO A 683 39.37 -24.53 11.00
CA PRO A 683 39.43 -25.30 12.25
C PRO A 683 38.27 -24.98 13.21
N GLU A 684 37.65 -23.82 13.10
CA GLU A 684 36.43 -23.41 13.81
C GLU A 684 35.13 -24.03 13.24
N SER A 685 35.18 -24.61 12.04
CA SER A 685 34.02 -25.14 11.32
C SER A 685 33.54 -26.48 11.87
N LYS A 686 32.33 -26.48 12.45
CA LYS A 686 31.65 -27.69 12.92
C LYS A 686 30.87 -28.40 11.81
N LEU A 687 30.51 -27.68 10.76
CA LEU A 687 29.91 -28.22 9.55
C LEU A 687 30.53 -27.56 8.32
N HIS A 688 31.17 -28.35 7.46
CA HIS A 688 31.66 -27.90 6.16
C HIS A 688 30.81 -28.55 5.06
N ILE A 689 30.08 -27.75 4.28
CA ILE A 689 29.18 -28.23 3.22
C ILE A 689 29.90 -28.19 1.88
N VAL A 690 30.08 -29.36 1.25
CA VAL A 690 30.70 -29.46 -0.08
C VAL A 690 29.62 -29.78 -1.12
N LEU A 691 29.28 -28.83 -1.98
CA LEU A 691 28.31 -29.02 -3.07
C LEU A 691 29.03 -29.38 -4.36
N VAL A 692 28.81 -30.60 -4.85
CA VAL A 692 29.38 -31.13 -6.08
C VAL A 692 28.31 -31.63 -7.04
N ARG A 693 28.63 -31.67 -8.34
CA ARG A 693 27.74 -32.27 -9.35
C ARG A 693 27.65 -33.79 -9.24
N SER A 694 28.77 -34.45 -8.95
CA SER A 694 28.87 -35.91 -8.85
C SER A 694 30.08 -36.31 -8.00
N LEU A 695 29.95 -37.44 -7.32
CA LEU A 695 30.98 -38.08 -6.50
C LEU A 695 31.40 -39.40 -7.17
N GLN A 696 32.69 -39.71 -7.11
CA GLN A 696 33.21 -41.02 -7.50
C GLN A 696 32.60 -42.11 -6.60
N SER A 697 32.40 -43.32 -7.12
CA SER A 697 31.89 -44.44 -6.32
C SER A 697 32.81 -44.81 -5.16
N GLU A 698 34.11 -44.48 -5.25
CA GLU A 698 35.14 -44.74 -4.24
C GLU A 698 34.99 -43.93 -2.93
N TYR A 699 34.05 -42.97 -2.87
CA TYR A 699 33.76 -42.20 -1.65
C TYR A 699 32.71 -42.87 -0.72
N PHE A 700 32.13 -44.01 -1.12
CA PHE A 700 31.04 -44.71 -0.42
C PHE A 700 31.40 -46.17 -0.07
#